data_AF-A0A1J5L9R1-F1
#
_entry.id   AF-A0A1J5L9R1-F1
#
_cell.length_a   1.000
_cell.length_b   1.000
_cell.length_c   1.000
_cell.angle_alpha   90.00
_cell.angle_beta   90.00
_cell.angle_gamma   90.00
#
_symmetry.space_group_name_H-M   'P 1'
#
loop_
_entity.id
_entity.type
_entity.pdbx_description
1 polymer ?
#
loop_
_entity_poly.entity_id
_entity_poly.type
_entity_poly.pdbx_seq_one_letter_code
_entity_poly.pdbx_strand_id
1 'polypeptide(L)'
;MALDLGNGGEEAILPPVLMSPDQARALHQGRDVPDPGAPLSDLLERVRDGVRDRTLFAPVMPQTAQCDPTLRAAVPSEGLPDVPEDSTVIGIIDDGIAFAHPAFRMSDGKHTRFASVWQQDGACLRGADADVPFGHVYYRDDIDQRLIQAEFDEDRFYRDLPTIGEQGHSPFRYRALHGTHVADLAAGGGQGDAMDANPEKFPILAVNLPTALVSDTGATFMAGAMILGVQDILRRTEEMMRAAGRPLPLVLNLSFGLGGIGKNGGHLIAAALEQAMEYWHVTHKVPMRIILPAGNTLQSRLAARAEISPGRPFRGTVRVAPENRGSTYLEIAVAQRGQKPALSSLAVKVTAPQGAALYPPAMPAAPMAMDTALQLVLDAPDFGPRGLAQFGIYHGFQRDFAPETAGHPGEGVEIVTVALPPNMARDPYRALPPCGDWTVEVGLAPGQSQPQDIELRILRNDVPSQINPVRQRSWFLDPKYSAFDEGGYPQTELETPGCAITRAGTLNALSGGRQIVTVGAAVGHRDQLSVYSSAGPGGPLAEGAGVTLHACADETTALPGRRAAGSRGAAHVRLSGTSVAAPIVARQMALALAGWHSAPGGDPADFAPPSDFVARGPDAPQERAGLGGLSAPERR
;
A
#
# COMPACT_ATOMS: atom_id res chain seq x y z
N MET A 1 21.96 45.96 2.56
CA MET A 1 21.62 46.40 3.93
C MET A 1 21.14 45.17 4.66
N ALA A 2 21.89 44.77 5.68
CA ALA A 2 21.61 43.61 6.52
C ALA A 2 20.30 43.80 7.28
N LEU A 3 19.55 42.71 7.48
CA LEU A 3 18.53 42.62 8.51
C LEU A 3 18.86 41.42 9.39
N ASP A 4 19.70 41.74 10.36
CA ASP A 4 19.62 41.43 11.79
C ASP A 4 18.96 40.12 12.24
N LEU A 5 19.80 39.26 12.82
CA LEU A 5 19.45 38.10 13.64
C LEU A 5 19.22 38.58 15.07
N GLY A 6 17.95 38.70 15.47
CA GLY A 6 17.57 38.92 16.87
C GLY A 6 17.48 37.59 17.62
N ASN A 7 18.43 37.36 18.53
CA ASN A 7 18.33 36.35 19.59
C ASN A 7 17.13 36.65 20.51
N GLY A 8 16.19 35.71 20.61
CA GLY A 8 15.24 35.60 21.71
C GLY A 8 15.23 34.15 22.17
N GLY A 9 15.86 33.87 23.31
CA GLY A 9 15.77 32.59 23.98
C GLY A 9 14.51 32.54 24.83
N GLU A 10 13.64 31.57 24.54
CA GLU A 10 12.78 30.80 25.46
C GLU A 10 11.90 29.88 24.57
N GLU A 11 11.96 28.57 24.85
CA GLU A 11 11.22 27.45 24.24
C GLU A 11 10.32 27.77 23.04
N ALA A 12 10.89 27.70 21.83
CA ALA A 12 10.09 27.47 20.64
C ALA A 12 9.61 26.02 20.67
N ILE A 13 8.46 25.78 21.31
CA ILE A 13 7.61 24.64 21.00
C ILE A 13 7.38 24.70 19.49
N LEU A 14 8.10 23.85 18.75
CA LEU A 14 7.90 23.68 17.32
C LEU A 14 6.39 23.50 17.09
N PRO A 15 5.74 24.33 16.24
CA PRO A 15 4.34 24.07 15.92
C PRO A 15 4.25 22.64 15.34
N PRO A 16 3.22 21.85 15.67
CA PRO A 16 3.07 20.52 15.07
C PRO A 16 2.69 20.71 13.59
N VAL A 17 3.56 20.27 12.68
CA VAL A 17 3.51 20.63 11.25
C VAL A 17 2.81 19.56 10.38
N LEU A 18 2.22 18.52 10.99
CA LEU A 18 1.39 17.53 10.29
C LEU A 18 -0.02 17.46 10.89
N MET A 19 -1.00 17.60 9.98
CA MET A 19 -2.46 17.65 10.17
C MET A 19 -2.94 17.50 11.62
N SER A 20 -3.37 18.62 12.23
CA SER A 20 -4.03 18.58 13.54
C SER A 20 -5.24 17.65 13.50
N PRO A 21 -5.70 17.11 14.66
CA PRO A 21 -6.91 16.29 14.70
C PRO A 21 -8.12 16.95 14.01
N ASP A 22 -8.26 18.27 14.14
CA ASP A 22 -9.30 19.05 13.47
C ASP A 22 -9.08 19.14 11.95
N GLN A 23 -7.84 19.34 11.50
CA GLN A 23 -7.49 19.32 10.08
C GLN A 23 -7.72 17.93 9.46
N ALA A 24 -7.37 16.85 10.19
CA ALA A 24 -7.59 15.47 9.79
C ALA A 24 -9.08 15.13 9.71
N ARG A 25 -9.87 15.64 10.67
CA ARG A 25 -11.33 15.50 10.68
C ARG A 25 -11.97 16.27 9.54
N ALA A 26 -11.50 17.48 9.24
CA ALA A 26 -11.95 18.26 8.09
C ALA A 26 -11.66 17.53 6.77
N LEU A 27 -10.42 17.06 6.58
CA LEU A 27 -10.03 16.30 5.39
C LEU A 27 -10.88 15.02 5.24
N HIS A 28 -11.05 14.26 6.33
CA HIS A 28 -11.87 13.05 6.33
C HIS A 28 -13.33 13.31 5.96
N GLN A 29 -13.91 14.40 6.44
CA GLN A 29 -15.29 14.79 6.16
C GLN A 29 -15.47 15.47 4.79
N GLY A 30 -14.40 15.60 4.00
CA GLY A 30 -14.42 16.33 2.73
C GLY A 30 -14.71 17.83 2.88
N ARG A 31 -14.39 18.41 4.05
CA ARG A 31 -14.53 19.84 4.37
C ARG A 31 -13.21 20.57 4.09
N ASP A 32 -13.26 21.90 4.02
CA ASP A 32 -12.05 22.70 3.94
C ASP A 32 -11.19 22.53 5.19
N VAL A 33 -9.90 22.29 4.98
CA VAL A 33 -8.92 22.13 6.07
C VAL A 33 -8.48 23.52 6.56
N PRO A 34 -8.63 23.85 7.85
CA PRO A 34 -8.26 25.16 8.38
C PRO A 34 -6.74 25.33 8.45
N ASP A 35 -6.23 26.53 8.12
CA ASP A 35 -4.84 26.97 8.24
C ASP A 35 -3.76 25.95 7.80
N PRO A 36 -3.81 25.41 6.56
CA PRO A 36 -2.80 24.47 6.10
C PRO A 36 -1.50 25.22 5.76
N GLY A 37 -0.51 25.18 6.65
CA GLY A 37 0.86 25.57 6.33
C GLY A 37 1.58 24.49 5.51
N ALA A 38 2.65 24.84 4.80
CA ALA A 38 3.53 23.84 4.19
C ALA A 38 4.20 22.97 5.27
N PRO A 39 4.33 21.64 5.09
CA PRO A 39 4.10 20.84 3.89
C PRO A 39 2.66 20.31 3.72
N LEU A 40 1.76 20.57 4.67
CA LEU A 40 0.38 20.09 4.65
C LEU A 40 -0.44 20.71 3.50
N SER A 41 -0.27 22.00 3.21
CA SER A 41 -0.90 22.67 2.05
C SER A 41 -0.64 21.94 0.74
N ASP A 42 0.62 21.54 0.52
CA ASP A 42 1.08 20.94 -0.73
C ASP A 42 0.53 19.52 -0.87
N LEU A 43 0.47 18.77 0.23
CA LEU A 43 -0.19 17.46 0.26
C LEU A 43 -1.68 17.58 -0.03
N LEU A 44 -2.37 18.57 0.55
CA LEU A 44 -3.80 18.77 0.33
C LEU A 44 -4.12 19.18 -1.12
N GLU A 45 -3.27 20.00 -1.73
CA GLU A 45 -3.37 20.32 -3.16
C GLU A 45 -3.21 19.06 -4.02
N ARG A 46 -2.19 18.24 -3.73
CA ARG A 46 -1.99 16.94 -4.42
C ARG A 46 -3.14 15.97 -4.20
N VAL A 47 -3.73 15.91 -3.01
CA VAL A 47 -4.91 15.07 -2.73
C VAL A 47 -6.12 15.58 -3.53
N ARG A 48 -6.34 16.89 -3.58
CA ARG A 48 -7.42 17.50 -4.39
C ARG A 48 -7.24 17.22 -5.88
N ASP A 49 -6.02 17.34 -6.39
CA ASP A 49 -5.68 16.98 -7.76
C ASP A 49 -5.89 15.49 -8.01
N GLY A 50 -5.49 14.62 -7.08
CA GLY A 50 -5.73 13.20 -7.19
C GLY A 50 -7.21 12.83 -7.23
N VAL A 51 -8.06 13.48 -6.42
CA VAL A 51 -9.51 13.29 -6.44
C VAL A 51 -10.11 13.81 -7.75
N ARG A 52 -9.66 14.98 -8.23
CA ARG A 52 -10.11 15.58 -9.48
C ARG A 52 -9.80 14.69 -10.69
N ASP A 53 -8.57 14.18 -10.75
CA ASP A 53 -8.10 13.30 -11.82
C ASP A 53 -8.55 11.83 -11.62
N ARG A 54 -9.40 11.57 -10.61
CA ARG A 54 -9.96 10.24 -10.23
C ARG A 54 -8.91 9.16 -9.97
N THR A 55 -7.70 9.58 -9.64
CA THR A 55 -6.67 8.71 -9.05
C THR A 55 -6.93 8.49 -7.56
N LEU A 56 -7.82 9.30 -6.96
CA LEU A 56 -8.38 9.14 -5.62
C LEU A 56 -9.93 9.17 -5.62
N PHE A 57 -10.56 8.37 -4.76
CA PHE A 57 -11.98 8.36 -4.43
C PHE A 57 -12.06 8.45 -2.91
N ALA A 58 -12.93 9.32 -2.37
CA ALA A 58 -13.05 9.50 -0.93
C ALA A 58 -13.48 8.17 -0.26
N PRO A 59 -12.78 7.70 0.80
CA PRO A 59 -13.12 6.45 1.48
C PRO A 59 -14.51 6.52 2.09
N VAL A 60 -15.36 5.56 1.78
CA VAL A 60 -16.59 5.31 2.53
C VAL A 60 -16.23 4.43 3.73
N MET A 61 -15.91 5.07 4.85
CA MET A 61 -15.67 4.36 6.12
C MET A 61 -16.97 3.75 6.67
N PRO A 62 -16.91 2.64 7.42
CA PRO A 62 -18.06 2.14 8.15
C PRO A 62 -18.65 3.23 9.03
N GLN A 63 -19.98 3.34 9.12
CA GLN A 63 -20.62 4.34 9.98
C GLN A 63 -20.15 4.25 11.44
N THR A 64 -19.84 3.05 11.92
CA THR A 64 -19.31 2.81 13.27
C THR A 64 -17.95 3.47 13.51
N ALA A 65 -17.15 3.66 12.46
CA ALA A 65 -15.85 4.32 12.56
C ALA A 65 -15.97 5.86 12.63
N GLN A 66 -17.12 6.43 12.25
CA GLN A 66 -17.32 7.88 12.27
C GLN A 66 -17.48 8.36 13.72
N CYS A 67 -16.72 9.37 14.10
CA CYS A 67 -16.87 10.00 15.41
C CYS A 67 -18.09 10.92 15.41
N ASP A 68 -19.01 10.69 16.36
CA ASP A 68 -20.09 11.64 16.66
C ASP A 68 -19.51 12.80 17.48
N PRO A 69 -19.44 14.02 16.93
CA PRO A 69 -18.85 15.17 17.62
C PRO A 69 -19.73 15.70 18.76
N THR A 70 -20.95 15.17 18.93
CA THR A 70 -21.86 15.58 20.00
C THR A 70 -21.70 14.71 21.26
N LEU A 71 -21.10 13.54 21.13
CA LEU A 71 -20.78 12.65 22.25
C LEU A 71 -19.44 13.06 22.87
N ARG A 72 -19.39 13.14 24.21
CA ARG A 72 -18.15 13.32 24.98
C ARG A 72 -17.79 12.04 25.71
N ALA A 73 -16.50 11.79 25.90
CA ALA A 73 -16.01 10.52 26.42
C ALA A 73 -16.34 10.33 27.91
N ALA A 74 -16.57 9.08 28.31
CA ALA A 74 -16.57 8.63 29.71
C ALA A 74 -15.23 8.00 30.13
N VAL A 75 -14.26 7.94 29.21
CA VAL A 75 -12.96 7.25 29.39
C VAL A 75 -11.85 8.30 29.51
N PRO A 76 -10.90 8.17 30.46
CA PRO A 76 -9.78 9.10 30.58
C PRO A 76 -8.91 9.14 29.32
N SER A 77 -8.28 10.29 29.07
CA SER A 77 -7.20 10.42 28.10
C SER A 77 -5.90 9.93 28.72
N GLU A 78 -5.44 8.74 28.36
CA GLU A 78 -4.06 8.33 28.64
C GLU A 78 -3.21 8.52 27.38
N GLY A 79 -2.00 8.99 27.61
CA GLY A 79 -1.08 9.52 26.59
C GLY A 79 -0.06 8.49 26.12
N LEU A 80 0.90 8.95 25.31
CA LEU A 80 2.03 8.13 24.90
C LEU A 80 2.96 7.88 26.09
N PRO A 81 3.64 6.72 26.13
CA PRO A 81 4.56 6.39 27.21
C PRO A 81 5.83 7.23 27.14
N ASP A 82 6.45 7.48 28.29
CA ASP A 82 7.84 7.92 28.36
C ASP A 82 8.76 6.82 27.82
N VAL A 83 9.75 7.21 27.03
CA VAL A 83 10.71 6.30 26.41
C VAL A 83 12.14 6.76 26.63
N PRO A 84 13.13 5.85 26.69
CA PRO A 84 14.54 6.22 26.77
C PRO A 84 14.95 7.19 25.65
N GLU A 85 15.86 8.12 25.97
CA GLU A 85 16.33 9.12 25.01
C GLU A 85 17.04 8.52 23.78
N ASP A 86 17.55 7.29 23.91
CA ASP A 86 18.24 6.54 22.86
C ASP A 86 17.34 5.54 22.12
N SER A 87 16.02 5.73 22.20
CA SER A 87 15.03 4.86 21.55
C SER A 87 15.04 5.00 20.02
N THR A 88 14.58 3.95 19.34
CA THR A 88 14.22 3.94 17.91
C THR A 88 12.78 3.47 17.77
N VAL A 89 11.94 4.29 17.14
CA VAL A 89 10.51 4.01 17.00
C VAL A 89 10.24 3.12 15.79
N ILE A 90 9.36 2.13 15.96
CA ILE A 90 8.93 1.22 14.90
C ILE A 90 7.45 1.49 14.58
N GLY A 91 7.19 2.04 13.40
CA GLY A 91 5.88 2.21 12.82
C GLY A 91 5.44 0.99 12.00
N ILE A 92 4.22 0.52 12.21
CA ILE A 92 3.64 -0.62 11.46
C ILE A 92 2.25 -0.25 10.96
N ILE A 93 2.05 -0.24 9.65
CA ILE A 93 0.75 -0.03 9.02
C ILE A 93 0.36 -1.30 8.29
N ASP A 94 -0.62 -2.03 8.84
CA ASP A 94 -1.09 -3.31 8.31
C ASP A 94 -2.59 -3.54 8.60
N ASP A 95 -3.13 -4.72 8.32
CA ASP A 95 -4.46 -5.15 8.78
C ASP A 95 -4.40 -6.33 9.75
N GLY A 96 -5.30 -6.31 10.75
CA GLY A 96 -5.42 -7.42 11.69
C GLY A 96 -4.21 -7.60 12.61
N ILE A 97 -3.56 -6.53 13.06
CA ILE A 97 -2.50 -6.63 14.07
C ILE A 97 -3.11 -7.01 15.42
N ALA A 98 -2.83 -8.22 15.89
CA ALA A 98 -3.28 -8.74 17.18
C ALA A 98 -2.45 -8.14 18.33
N PHE A 99 -2.86 -6.97 18.81
CA PHE A 99 -2.08 -6.18 19.79
C PHE A 99 -2.11 -6.66 21.26
N ALA A 100 -2.78 -7.78 21.56
CA ALA A 100 -2.71 -8.46 22.87
C ALA A 100 -1.68 -9.61 22.88
N HIS A 101 -1.09 -9.89 21.72
CA HIS A 101 -0.24 -11.05 21.50
C HIS A 101 1.03 -11.00 22.38
N PRO A 102 1.41 -12.11 23.05
CA PRO A 102 2.59 -12.16 23.93
C PRO A 102 3.91 -11.72 23.29
N ALA A 103 4.08 -11.92 21.97
CA ALA A 103 5.28 -11.48 21.25
C ALA A 103 5.51 -9.96 21.29
N PHE A 104 4.48 -9.17 21.61
CA PHE A 104 4.57 -7.71 21.69
C PHE A 104 4.58 -7.19 23.13
N ARG A 105 4.96 -8.02 24.10
CA ARG A 105 5.06 -7.61 25.50
C ARG A 105 6.48 -7.23 25.88
N MET A 106 6.60 -6.37 26.90
CA MET A 106 7.85 -6.05 27.57
C MET A 106 8.42 -7.30 28.26
N SER A 107 9.68 -7.22 28.71
CA SER A 107 10.37 -8.34 29.38
C SER A 107 9.66 -8.86 30.64
N ASP A 108 8.81 -8.06 31.26
CA ASP A 108 7.97 -8.50 32.40
C ASP A 108 6.75 -9.34 32.02
N GLY A 109 6.46 -9.45 30.72
CA GLY A 109 5.33 -10.20 30.17
C GLY A 109 3.95 -9.62 30.48
N LYS A 110 3.89 -8.44 31.10
CA LYS A 110 2.65 -7.78 31.56
C LYS A 110 2.32 -6.55 30.74
N HIS A 111 3.32 -5.71 30.46
CA HIS A 111 3.10 -4.47 29.73
C HIS A 111 3.28 -4.68 28.23
N THR A 112 2.53 -3.93 27.43
CA THR A 112 2.64 -3.94 25.98
C THR A 112 3.81 -3.08 25.50
N ARG A 113 4.42 -3.48 24.38
CA ARG A 113 5.42 -2.68 23.64
C ARG A 113 4.77 -1.64 22.74
N PHE A 114 3.48 -1.80 22.43
CA PHE A 114 2.74 -0.77 21.69
C PHE A 114 2.70 0.51 22.54
N ALA A 115 3.19 1.61 21.98
CA ALA A 115 2.94 2.95 22.51
C ALA A 115 1.51 3.39 22.16
N SER A 116 1.05 3.04 20.96
CA SER A 116 -0.36 3.14 20.59
C SER A 116 -0.72 2.20 19.42
N VAL A 117 -2.01 1.90 19.30
CA VAL A 117 -2.61 1.20 18.16
C VAL A 117 -3.84 1.96 17.68
N TRP A 118 -3.80 2.52 16.48
CA TRP A 118 -4.99 3.10 15.84
C TRP A 118 -5.78 2.04 15.09
N GLN A 119 -6.94 1.66 15.62
CA GLN A 119 -7.92 0.80 14.95
C GLN A 119 -8.88 1.65 14.10
N GLN A 120 -8.61 1.76 12.80
CA GLN A 120 -9.32 2.69 11.92
C GLN A 120 -10.80 2.31 11.66
N ASP A 121 -11.18 1.04 11.75
CA ASP A 121 -12.57 0.56 11.64
C ASP A 121 -13.23 0.26 13.00
N GLY A 122 -12.62 0.70 14.10
CA GLY A 122 -13.17 0.56 15.45
C GLY A 122 -14.24 1.61 15.76
N ALA A 123 -15.16 1.29 16.66
CA ALA A 123 -16.12 2.26 17.17
C ALA A 123 -15.40 3.47 17.82
N CYS A 124 -15.77 4.69 17.44
CA CYS A 124 -15.16 5.90 18.02
C CYS A 124 -15.64 6.14 19.46
N LEU A 125 -14.88 5.64 20.44
CA LEU A 125 -15.25 5.69 21.86
C LEU A 125 -15.12 7.07 22.52
N ARG A 126 -14.31 7.96 21.94
CA ARG A 126 -13.98 9.27 22.53
C ARG A 126 -14.79 10.43 21.93
N GLY A 127 -15.61 10.19 20.89
CA GLY A 127 -16.47 11.20 20.29
C GLY A 127 -15.73 12.50 19.95
N ALA A 128 -16.16 13.62 20.52
CA ALA A 128 -15.52 14.94 20.38
C ALA A 128 -14.07 14.99 20.88
N ASP A 129 -13.74 14.19 21.91
CA ASP A 129 -12.43 14.15 22.56
C ASP A 129 -11.44 13.20 21.85
N ALA A 130 -11.82 12.65 20.70
CA ALA A 130 -10.93 11.81 19.89
C ALA A 130 -9.82 12.65 19.22
N ASP A 131 -8.58 12.20 19.34
CA ASP A 131 -7.39 12.81 18.70
C ASP A 131 -7.17 12.32 17.26
N VAL A 132 -8.09 11.50 16.75
CA VAL A 132 -8.12 11.00 15.36
C VAL A 132 -9.46 11.30 14.71
N PRO A 133 -9.53 11.41 13.37
CA PRO A 133 -10.76 11.76 12.66
C PRO A 133 -11.84 10.67 12.69
N PHE A 134 -11.44 9.41 12.86
CA PHE A 134 -12.29 8.23 12.86
C PHE A 134 -11.58 7.07 13.58
N GLY A 135 -12.33 6.02 13.88
CA GLY A 135 -11.80 4.86 14.57
C GLY A 135 -11.52 5.13 16.05
N HIS A 136 -10.65 4.33 16.64
CA HIS A 136 -10.21 4.50 18.03
C HIS A 136 -8.73 4.19 18.19
N VAL A 137 -8.07 4.95 19.06
CA VAL A 137 -6.66 4.74 19.42
C VAL A 137 -6.62 4.11 20.80
N TYR A 138 -6.02 2.93 20.88
CA TYR A 138 -5.68 2.28 22.14
C TYR A 138 -4.25 2.68 22.51
N TYR A 139 -4.09 3.37 23.64
CA TYR A 139 -2.77 3.72 24.18
C TYR A 139 -2.20 2.57 25.02
N ARG A 140 -0.92 2.64 25.38
CA ARG A 140 -0.26 1.61 26.20
C ARG A 140 -1.06 1.27 27.45
N ASP A 141 -1.40 2.27 28.25
CA ASP A 141 -2.10 2.06 29.52
C ASP A 141 -3.50 1.48 29.30
N ASP A 142 -4.23 1.92 28.25
CA ASP A 142 -5.51 1.33 27.85
C ASP A 142 -5.35 -0.17 27.53
N ILE A 143 -4.29 -0.55 26.80
CA ILE A 143 -4.01 -1.94 26.43
C ILE A 143 -3.64 -2.75 27.67
N ASP A 144 -2.78 -2.22 28.54
CA ASP A 144 -2.30 -2.90 29.73
C ASP A 144 -3.43 -3.13 30.74
N GLN A 145 -4.29 -2.13 30.96
CA GLN A 145 -5.49 -2.30 31.78
C GLN A 145 -6.44 -3.35 31.20
N ARG A 146 -6.65 -3.35 29.88
CA ARG A 146 -7.48 -4.37 29.24
C ARG A 146 -6.85 -5.75 29.31
N LEU A 147 -5.54 -5.88 29.21
CA LEU A 147 -4.83 -7.15 29.40
C LEU A 147 -5.03 -7.67 30.82
N ILE A 148 -4.93 -6.81 31.84
CA ILE A 148 -5.16 -7.17 33.24
C ILE A 148 -6.62 -7.59 33.47
N GLN A 149 -7.59 -6.82 32.98
CA GLN A 149 -9.02 -7.13 33.06
C GLN A 149 -9.36 -8.45 32.36
N ALA A 150 -8.66 -8.73 31.26
CA ALA A 150 -8.80 -9.96 30.52
C ALA A 150 -8.07 -11.15 31.19
N GLU A 151 -7.39 -10.97 32.33
CA GLU A 151 -6.52 -11.96 32.96
C GLU A 151 -5.44 -12.50 31.99
N PHE A 152 -4.99 -11.65 31.06
CA PHE A 152 -4.09 -11.97 29.95
C PHE A 152 -4.62 -13.04 28.97
N ASP A 153 -5.92 -13.35 29.02
CA ASP A 153 -6.62 -14.19 28.05
C ASP A 153 -6.96 -13.38 26.80
N GLU A 154 -6.32 -13.72 25.68
CA GLU A 154 -6.47 -13.01 24.40
C GLU A 154 -7.91 -13.11 23.86
N ASP A 155 -8.62 -14.22 24.06
CA ASP A 155 -9.99 -14.37 23.58
C ASP A 155 -10.97 -13.53 24.39
N ARG A 156 -10.73 -13.38 25.69
CA ARG A 156 -11.47 -12.43 26.53
C ARG A 156 -11.16 -11.00 26.12
N PHE A 157 -9.87 -10.66 25.96
CA PHE A 157 -9.43 -9.34 25.52
C PHE A 157 -10.13 -8.90 24.23
N TYR A 158 -10.10 -9.73 23.18
CA TYR A 158 -10.69 -9.39 21.89
C TYR A 158 -12.22 -9.38 21.89
N ARG A 159 -12.86 -10.15 22.77
CA ARG A 159 -14.31 -10.15 22.95
C ARG A 159 -14.82 -8.88 23.63
N ASP A 160 -14.01 -8.33 24.52
CA ASP A 160 -14.33 -7.14 25.31
C ASP A 160 -13.87 -5.84 24.61
N LEU A 161 -13.30 -5.96 23.40
CA LEU A 161 -13.11 -4.81 22.54
C LEU A 161 -14.48 -4.28 22.07
N PRO A 162 -14.63 -2.95 21.93
CA PRO A 162 -15.72 -2.34 21.19
C PRO A 162 -15.94 -2.97 19.81
N THR A 163 -17.11 -2.72 19.22
CA THR A 163 -17.42 -3.16 17.86
C THR A 163 -16.33 -2.70 16.87
N ILE A 164 -15.71 -3.67 16.21
CA ILE A 164 -14.69 -3.49 15.17
C ILE A 164 -15.19 -4.16 13.90
N GLY A 165 -14.97 -3.51 12.76
CA GLY A 165 -15.31 -4.05 11.43
C GLY A 165 -16.80 -3.93 11.05
N GLU A 166 -17.17 -4.55 9.94
CA GLU A 166 -18.54 -4.52 9.41
C GLU A 166 -19.47 -5.46 10.21
N GLN A 167 -20.58 -4.94 10.72
CA GLN A 167 -21.56 -5.68 11.55
C GLN A 167 -20.96 -6.47 12.73
N GLY A 168 -19.83 -6.01 13.29
CA GLY A 168 -19.18 -6.66 14.44
C GLY A 168 -18.39 -7.93 14.11
N HIS A 169 -18.12 -8.21 12.83
CA HIS A 169 -17.23 -9.30 12.43
C HIS A 169 -15.76 -8.90 12.59
N SER A 170 -15.20 -9.19 13.76
CA SER A 170 -13.79 -8.91 14.06
C SER A 170 -12.84 -9.91 13.35
N PRO A 171 -11.74 -9.43 12.72
CA PRO A 171 -10.76 -10.30 12.09
C PRO A 171 -10.00 -11.15 13.13
N PHE A 172 -9.94 -10.74 14.40
CA PHE A 172 -9.15 -11.41 15.44
C PHE A 172 -9.57 -12.85 15.76
N ARG A 173 -10.61 -13.40 15.12
CA ARG A 173 -11.01 -14.81 15.23
C ARG A 173 -10.24 -15.76 14.31
N TYR A 174 -9.57 -15.26 13.27
CA TYR A 174 -8.82 -16.10 12.34
C TYR A 174 -7.48 -16.52 12.94
N ARG A 175 -7.01 -17.75 12.65
CA ARG A 175 -5.70 -18.26 13.12
C ARG A 175 -4.51 -17.45 12.57
N ALA A 176 -4.60 -17.00 11.33
CA ALA A 176 -3.56 -16.26 10.63
C ALA A 176 -4.08 -14.87 10.32
N LEU A 177 -3.35 -13.86 10.78
CA LEU A 177 -3.58 -12.46 10.45
C LEU A 177 -2.32 -11.91 9.81
N HIS A 178 -2.49 -11.19 8.71
CA HIS A 178 -1.37 -10.67 7.94
C HIS A 178 -0.56 -9.68 8.79
N GLY A 179 -1.22 -8.69 9.39
CA GLY A 179 -0.57 -7.68 10.22
C GLY A 179 0.10 -8.21 11.47
N THR A 180 -0.46 -9.23 12.13
CA THR A 180 0.24 -9.85 13.27
C THR A 180 1.54 -10.53 12.84
N HIS A 181 1.52 -11.26 11.72
CA HIS A 181 2.71 -11.94 11.20
C HIS A 181 3.78 -10.94 10.76
N VAL A 182 3.37 -9.88 10.07
CA VAL A 182 4.23 -8.76 9.68
C VAL A 182 4.82 -8.06 10.91
N ALA A 183 3.99 -7.75 11.90
CA ALA A 183 4.41 -7.05 13.10
C ALA A 183 5.39 -7.88 13.94
N ASP A 184 5.20 -9.19 14.00
CA ASP A 184 6.13 -10.11 14.68
C ASP A 184 7.50 -10.15 13.99
N LEU A 185 7.53 -10.19 12.66
CA LEU A 185 8.80 -10.14 11.91
C LEU A 185 9.51 -8.79 12.05
N ALA A 186 8.77 -7.68 12.10
CA ALA A 186 9.33 -6.35 12.23
C ALA A 186 9.81 -6.04 13.66
N ALA A 187 9.01 -6.44 14.65
CA ALA A 187 9.16 -5.96 16.02
C ALA A 187 8.82 -6.98 17.11
N GLY A 188 8.44 -8.22 16.78
CA GLY A 188 8.13 -9.26 17.77
C GLY A 188 9.33 -9.68 18.60
N GLY A 189 9.07 -10.15 19.82
CA GLY A 189 10.11 -10.66 20.72
C GLY A 189 10.59 -12.08 20.40
N GLY A 190 11.65 -12.52 21.07
CA GLY A 190 12.16 -13.90 21.03
C GLY A 190 13.11 -14.19 19.86
N GLN A 191 13.78 -13.19 19.32
CA GLN A 191 14.80 -13.30 18.25
C GLN A 191 16.24 -13.38 18.77
N GLY A 192 16.48 -13.01 20.03
CA GLY A 192 17.80 -12.97 20.66
C GLY A 192 18.65 -11.75 20.28
N ASP A 193 18.02 -10.65 19.84
CA ASP A 193 18.72 -9.44 19.41
C ASP A 193 18.54 -8.26 20.39
N ALA A 194 19.06 -7.08 20.04
CA ALA A 194 19.02 -5.91 20.92
C ALA A 194 17.60 -5.44 21.26
N MET A 195 16.62 -5.78 20.42
CA MET A 195 15.21 -5.48 20.66
C MET A 195 14.62 -6.37 21.76
N ASP A 196 15.12 -7.59 21.91
CA ASP A 196 14.77 -8.46 23.04
C ASP A 196 15.52 -8.08 24.32
N ALA A 197 16.76 -7.61 24.17
CA ALA A 197 17.57 -7.20 25.31
C ALA A 197 17.05 -5.91 25.96
N ASN A 198 16.54 -4.96 25.17
CA ASN A 198 16.06 -3.64 25.63
C ASN A 198 14.75 -3.26 24.91
N PRO A 199 13.63 -3.99 25.10
CA PRO A 199 12.39 -3.78 24.36
C PRO A 199 11.78 -2.38 24.56
N GLU A 200 12.07 -1.72 25.67
CA GLU A 200 11.65 -0.35 25.99
C GLU A 200 12.26 0.71 25.06
N LYS A 201 13.43 0.42 24.45
CA LYS A 201 14.07 1.29 23.45
C LYS A 201 13.46 1.18 22.06
N PHE A 202 12.55 0.21 21.86
CA PHE A 202 11.91 -0.06 20.57
C PHE A 202 10.38 -0.05 20.70
N PRO A 203 9.79 1.11 21.04
CA PRO A 203 8.34 1.26 21.13
C PRO A 203 7.68 1.07 19.75
N ILE A 204 6.50 0.46 19.74
CA ILE A 204 5.75 0.17 18.51
C ILE A 204 4.57 1.14 18.38
N LEU A 205 4.47 1.84 17.25
CA LEU A 205 3.29 2.59 16.86
C LEU A 205 2.61 1.85 15.72
N ALA A 206 1.36 1.43 15.90
CA ALA A 206 0.66 0.62 14.91
C ALA A 206 -0.62 1.30 14.40
N VAL A 207 -0.90 1.09 13.12
CA VAL A 207 -2.16 1.46 12.49
C VAL A 207 -2.76 0.21 11.86
N ASN A 208 -3.92 -0.20 12.36
CA ASN A 208 -4.76 -1.22 11.78
C ASN A 208 -5.70 -0.58 10.76
N LEU A 209 -5.44 -0.82 9.48
CA LEU A 209 -6.27 -0.33 8.38
C LEU A 209 -7.67 -0.99 8.40
N PRO A 210 -8.70 -0.33 7.84
CA PRO A 210 -10.07 -0.83 7.86
C PRO A 210 -10.23 -2.14 7.08
N THR A 211 -10.84 -3.15 7.70
CA THR A 211 -11.05 -4.48 7.09
C THR A 211 -11.80 -4.38 5.75
N ALA A 212 -12.78 -3.48 5.67
CA ALA A 212 -13.58 -3.24 4.47
C ALA A 212 -12.76 -2.65 3.31
N LEU A 213 -11.78 -1.78 3.60
CA LEU A 213 -10.93 -1.15 2.59
C LEU A 213 -9.88 -2.12 2.05
N VAL A 214 -9.35 -3.00 2.90
CA VAL A 214 -8.47 -4.08 2.44
C VAL A 214 -9.24 -5.09 1.58
N SER A 215 -10.55 -5.22 1.81
CA SER A 215 -11.45 -6.08 1.03
C SER A 215 -11.84 -5.49 -0.34
N ASP A 216 -11.61 -4.18 -0.57
CA ASP A 216 -11.91 -3.49 -1.82
C ASP A 216 -10.64 -3.01 -2.52
N THR A 217 -10.24 -3.74 -3.54
CA THR A 217 -8.94 -3.65 -4.19
C THR A 217 -8.83 -2.56 -5.26
N GLY A 218 -9.80 -1.64 -5.34
CA GLY A 218 -9.75 -0.52 -6.26
C GLY A 218 -8.54 0.41 -6.08
N ALA A 219 -7.65 0.14 -5.11
CA ALA A 219 -6.49 0.93 -4.70
C ALA A 219 -6.83 2.30 -4.11
N THR A 220 -7.98 2.85 -4.49
CA THR A 220 -8.27 4.26 -4.33
C THR A 220 -8.69 4.66 -2.92
N PHE A 221 -9.44 3.80 -2.22
CA PHE A 221 -9.96 4.13 -0.89
C PHE A 221 -8.92 3.92 0.23
N MET A 222 -7.96 3.01 0.02
CA MET A 222 -6.90 2.70 0.99
C MET A 222 -5.88 3.83 1.11
N ALA A 223 -5.75 4.68 0.09
CA ALA A 223 -4.77 5.76 0.04
C ALA A 223 -4.92 6.78 1.18
N GLY A 224 -6.14 7.27 1.41
CA GLY A 224 -6.41 8.24 2.47
C GLY A 224 -6.15 7.65 3.86
N ALA A 225 -6.59 6.42 4.08
CA ALA A 225 -6.37 5.67 5.33
C ALA A 225 -4.88 5.49 5.64
N MET A 226 -4.07 5.13 4.63
CA MET A 226 -2.62 5.00 4.74
C MET A 226 -1.92 6.33 5.02
N ILE A 227 -2.23 7.38 4.25
CA ILE A 227 -1.61 8.70 4.42
C ILE A 227 -1.87 9.24 5.83
N LEU A 228 -3.12 9.14 6.31
CA LEU A 228 -3.46 9.53 7.67
C LEU A 228 -2.74 8.67 8.71
N GLY A 229 -2.59 7.36 8.47
CA GLY A 229 -1.83 6.47 9.35
C GLY A 229 -0.35 6.84 9.47
N VAL A 230 0.30 7.20 8.35
CA VAL A 230 1.69 7.68 8.35
C VAL A 230 1.79 8.97 9.17
N GLN A 231 0.89 9.93 8.94
CA GLN A 231 0.87 11.19 9.67
C GLN A 231 0.67 11.00 11.18
N ASP A 232 -0.22 10.09 11.58
CA ASP A 232 -0.45 9.78 13.00
C ASP A 232 0.81 9.20 13.66
N ILE A 233 1.52 8.27 12.98
CA ILE A 233 2.80 7.74 13.49
C ILE A 233 3.84 8.85 13.64
N LEU A 234 3.97 9.76 12.66
CA LEU A 234 4.92 10.87 12.75
C LEU A 234 4.58 11.81 13.92
N ARG A 235 3.33 12.25 14.02
CA ARG A 235 2.84 13.12 15.11
C ARG A 235 3.10 12.53 16.48
N ARG A 236 2.80 11.24 16.67
CA ARG A 236 3.04 10.54 17.94
C ARG A 236 4.52 10.37 18.24
N THR A 237 5.33 10.12 17.22
CA THR A 237 6.79 10.06 17.39
C THR A 237 7.34 11.42 17.82
N GLU A 238 6.85 12.53 17.26
CA GLU A 238 7.21 13.88 17.70
C GLU A 238 6.77 14.18 19.14
N GLU A 239 5.59 13.71 19.55
CA GLU A 239 5.14 13.80 20.95
C GLU A 239 6.08 13.07 21.90
N MET A 240 6.53 11.86 21.52
CA MET A 240 7.51 11.09 22.28
C MET A 240 8.89 11.78 22.29
N MET A 241 9.32 12.40 21.19
CA MET A 241 10.55 13.20 21.16
C MET A 241 10.49 14.38 22.12
N ARG A 242 9.35 15.08 22.17
CA ARG A 242 9.15 16.21 23.10
C ARG A 242 9.23 15.75 24.55
N ALA A 243 8.60 14.63 24.89
CA ALA A 243 8.67 14.05 26.22
C ALA A 243 10.09 13.58 26.59
N ALA A 244 10.80 12.93 25.66
CA ALA A 244 12.17 12.45 25.86
C ALA A 244 13.22 13.58 25.81
N GLY A 245 12.87 14.75 25.29
CA GLY A 245 13.80 15.87 25.06
C GLY A 245 14.85 15.59 23.97
N ARG A 246 14.64 14.60 23.10
CA ARG A 246 15.63 14.15 22.11
C ARG A 246 14.99 13.64 20.81
N PRO A 247 15.60 13.87 19.63
CA PRO A 247 15.14 13.27 18.38
C PRO A 247 15.28 11.75 18.39
N LEU A 248 14.27 11.04 17.90
CA LEU A 248 14.23 9.58 17.83
C LEU A 248 14.24 9.10 16.37
N PRO A 249 15.10 8.14 15.98
CA PRO A 249 15.01 7.51 14.68
C PRO A 249 13.69 6.76 14.48
N LEU A 250 13.20 6.69 13.23
CA LEU A 250 11.93 6.08 12.88
C LEU A 250 12.07 5.08 11.74
N VAL A 251 11.61 3.85 11.94
CA VAL A 251 11.43 2.86 10.87
C VAL A 251 9.96 2.59 10.67
N LEU A 252 9.48 2.75 9.45
CA LEU A 252 8.08 2.53 9.09
C LEU A 252 7.96 1.39 8.08
N ASN A 253 7.25 0.32 8.45
CA ASN A 253 6.93 -0.79 7.55
C ASN A 253 5.46 -0.71 7.12
N LEU A 254 5.21 -0.66 5.80
CA LEU A 254 3.86 -0.79 5.24
C LEU A 254 3.84 -1.99 4.29
N SER A 255 3.30 -3.12 4.74
CA SER A 255 3.32 -4.37 3.99
C SER A 255 2.11 -4.56 3.07
N PHE A 256 1.71 -3.49 2.38
CA PHE A 256 0.66 -3.49 1.37
C PHE A 256 1.17 -3.20 -0.02
N GLY A 257 0.44 -3.69 -1.03
CA GLY A 257 0.74 -3.43 -2.43
C GLY A 257 -0.47 -2.97 -3.22
N LEU A 258 -0.26 -1.93 -4.02
CA LEU A 258 -1.21 -1.44 -5.01
C LEU A 258 -0.77 -1.87 -6.41
N GLY A 259 -1.75 -2.24 -7.24
CA GLY A 259 -1.56 -2.28 -8.69
C GLY A 259 -1.70 -0.88 -9.28
N GLY A 260 -1.22 -0.69 -10.51
CA GLY A 260 -1.39 0.59 -11.20
C GLY A 260 -0.27 0.89 -12.20
N ILE A 261 -0.59 1.80 -13.11
CA ILE A 261 0.35 2.48 -14.01
C ILE A 261 1.01 3.67 -13.28
N GLY A 262 2.21 4.06 -13.73
CA GLY A 262 2.91 5.25 -13.23
C GLY A 262 3.63 5.00 -11.92
N LYS A 263 4.68 4.16 -11.96
CA LYS A 263 5.47 3.77 -10.78
C LYS A 263 6.67 4.68 -10.53
N ASN A 264 6.91 5.69 -11.34
CA ASN A 264 8.03 6.64 -11.17
C ASN A 264 7.50 8.04 -10.91
N GLY A 265 7.22 8.36 -9.65
CA GLY A 265 6.68 9.67 -9.25
C GLY A 265 5.17 9.90 -9.51
N GLY A 266 4.51 8.96 -10.20
CA GLY A 266 3.10 9.05 -10.60
C GLY A 266 2.09 8.67 -9.50
N HIS A 267 2.53 7.99 -8.44
CA HIS A 267 1.61 7.52 -7.39
C HIS A 267 1.61 8.46 -6.20
N LEU A 268 0.44 9.03 -5.86
CA LEU A 268 0.28 10.01 -4.79
C LEU A 268 0.82 9.51 -3.43
N ILE A 269 0.50 8.28 -3.05
CA ILE A 269 0.98 7.71 -1.78
C ILE A 269 2.51 7.66 -1.75
N ALA A 270 3.17 7.20 -2.83
CA ALA A 270 4.63 7.16 -2.88
C ALA A 270 5.23 8.56 -2.71
N ALA A 271 4.65 9.56 -3.39
CA ALA A 271 5.05 10.95 -3.24
C ALA A 271 4.83 11.48 -1.80
N ALA A 272 3.72 11.12 -1.15
CA ALA A 272 3.44 11.50 0.24
C ALA A 272 4.43 10.85 1.24
N LEU A 273 4.83 9.59 0.98
CA LEU A 273 5.85 8.89 1.77
C LEU A 273 7.24 9.54 1.62
N GLU A 274 7.63 9.92 0.40
CA GLU A 274 8.87 10.67 0.15
C GLU A 274 8.87 12.03 0.85
N GLN A 275 7.77 12.78 0.75
CA GLN A 275 7.62 14.05 1.46
C GLN A 275 7.70 13.89 2.97
N ALA A 276 7.14 12.82 3.52
CA ALA A 276 7.23 12.51 4.94
C ALA A 276 8.69 12.27 5.37
N MET A 277 9.46 11.50 4.61
CA MET A 277 10.90 11.28 4.90
C MET A 277 11.70 12.57 4.77
N GLU A 278 11.50 13.34 3.71
CA GLU A 278 12.17 14.63 3.51
C GLU A 278 11.87 15.60 4.67
N TYR A 279 10.60 15.74 5.04
CA TYR A 279 10.18 16.54 6.19
C TYR A 279 10.93 16.09 7.46
N TRP A 280 11.01 14.79 7.69
CA TRP A 280 11.65 14.21 8.87
C TRP A 280 13.15 14.51 8.92
N HIS A 281 13.87 14.24 7.82
CA HIS A 281 15.31 14.46 7.74
C HIS A 281 15.64 15.95 7.81
N VAL A 282 14.83 16.83 7.19
CA VAL A 282 15.07 18.28 7.20
C VAL A 282 14.77 18.88 8.57
N THR A 283 13.63 18.54 9.18
CA THR A 283 13.12 19.18 10.40
C THR A 283 13.81 18.65 11.65
N HIS A 284 13.88 17.33 11.78
CA HIS A 284 14.34 16.69 13.02
C HIS A 284 15.81 16.27 12.98
N LYS A 285 16.43 16.33 11.79
CA LYS A 285 17.85 15.93 11.58
C LYS A 285 18.17 14.53 12.12
N VAL A 286 17.19 13.62 12.08
CA VAL A 286 17.30 12.25 12.58
C VAL A 286 16.84 11.25 11.50
N PRO A 287 17.40 10.04 11.42
CA PRO A 287 17.09 9.12 10.34
C PRO A 287 15.63 8.63 10.38
N MET A 288 15.04 8.51 9.19
CA MET A 288 13.81 7.79 8.94
C MET A 288 13.94 6.86 7.74
N ARG A 289 13.33 5.68 7.81
CA ARG A 289 13.24 4.71 6.71
C ARG A 289 11.80 4.25 6.51
N ILE A 290 11.37 4.19 5.26
CA ILE A 290 10.10 3.59 4.86
C ILE A 290 10.39 2.33 4.04
N ILE A 291 9.84 1.21 4.48
CA ILE A 291 10.05 -0.10 3.88
C ILE A 291 8.74 -0.58 3.27
N LEU A 292 8.78 -0.95 1.99
CA LEU A 292 7.64 -1.46 1.23
C LEU A 292 7.96 -2.81 0.57
N PRO A 293 6.97 -3.70 0.44
CA PRO A 293 7.11 -4.95 -0.30
C PRO A 293 7.14 -4.67 -1.82
N ALA A 294 8.03 -5.34 -2.55
CA ALA A 294 8.13 -5.21 -4.01
C ALA A 294 6.90 -5.72 -4.76
N GLY A 295 6.13 -6.64 -4.18
CA GLY A 295 4.94 -7.23 -4.80
C GLY A 295 5.13 -8.71 -5.19
N ASN A 296 4.01 -9.40 -5.33
CA ASN A 296 3.95 -10.85 -5.57
C ASN A 296 3.38 -11.20 -6.95
N THR A 297 3.47 -10.31 -7.94
CA THR A 297 2.69 -10.40 -9.18
C THR A 297 3.48 -10.83 -10.41
N LEU A 298 4.74 -11.26 -10.24
CA LEU A 298 5.63 -11.66 -11.35
C LEU A 298 4.97 -12.66 -12.30
N GLN A 299 4.33 -13.70 -11.77
CA GLN A 299 3.69 -14.77 -12.55
C GLN A 299 2.22 -14.53 -12.89
N SER A 300 1.72 -13.35 -12.55
CA SER A 300 0.27 -13.11 -12.50
C SER A 300 -0.32 -12.62 -13.81
N ARG A 301 0.51 -12.38 -14.84
CA ARG A 301 0.07 -11.94 -16.17
C ARG A 301 -0.82 -10.69 -16.11
N LEU A 302 -0.44 -9.74 -15.25
CA LEU A 302 -1.17 -8.49 -15.04
C LEU A 302 -0.60 -7.32 -15.84
N ALA A 303 0.43 -7.56 -16.63
CA ALA A 303 1.17 -6.55 -17.35
C ALA A 303 1.34 -6.95 -18.82
N ALA A 304 1.07 -6.03 -19.72
CA ALA A 304 1.38 -6.20 -21.12
C ALA A 304 1.93 -4.90 -21.73
N ARG A 305 2.69 -5.01 -22.81
CA ARG A 305 3.15 -3.88 -23.62
C ARG A 305 2.93 -4.17 -25.09
N ALA A 306 2.67 -3.12 -25.85
CA ALA A 306 2.54 -3.19 -27.29
C ALA A 306 2.85 -1.84 -27.93
N GLU A 307 3.24 -1.86 -29.19
CA GLU A 307 3.24 -0.67 -30.05
C GLU A 307 1.94 -0.66 -30.85
N ILE A 308 1.31 0.51 -30.97
CA ILE A 308 0.17 0.75 -31.86
C ILE A 308 0.55 1.76 -32.93
N SER A 309 0.00 1.57 -34.13
CA SER A 309 0.26 2.42 -35.29
C SER A 309 -1.03 2.70 -36.07
N PRO A 310 -1.08 3.71 -36.95
CA PRO A 310 -2.26 3.97 -37.78
C PRO A 310 -2.65 2.72 -38.58
N GLY A 311 -3.89 2.26 -38.43
CA GLY A 311 -4.40 1.04 -39.09
C GLY A 311 -3.86 -0.28 -38.51
N ARG A 312 -3.07 -0.25 -37.44
CA ARG A 312 -2.53 -1.42 -36.73
C ARG A 312 -2.84 -1.31 -35.23
N PRO A 313 -4.08 -1.61 -34.80
CA PRO A 313 -4.42 -1.62 -33.39
C PRO A 313 -3.80 -2.84 -32.70
N PHE A 314 -3.51 -2.70 -31.41
CA PHE A 314 -3.23 -3.82 -30.54
C PHE A 314 -4.54 -4.55 -30.21
N ARG A 315 -4.50 -5.89 -30.22
CA ARG A 315 -5.62 -6.74 -29.79
C ARG A 315 -5.13 -7.71 -28.72
N GLY A 316 -5.59 -7.51 -27.49
CA GLY A 316 -5.29 -8.35 -26.35
C GLY A 316 -6.52 -9.09 -25.83
N THR A 317 -6.29 -10.18 -25.10
CA THR A 317 -7.34 -10.93 -24.42
C THR A 317 -7.20 -10.80 -22.91
N VAL A 318 -8.27 -10.37 -22.25
CA VAL A 318 -8.40 -10.35 -20.79
C VAL A 318 -9.32 -11.48 -20.37
N ARG A 319 -8.78 -12.45 -19.63
CA ARG A 319 -9.59 -13.49 -19.00
C ARG A 319 -10.16 -12.98 -17.70
N VAL A 320 -11.48 -12.76 -17.69
CA VAL A 320 -12.24 -12.44 -16.48
C VAL A 320 -12.56 -13.74 -15.74
N ALA A 321 -12.08 -13.84 -14.50
CA ALA A 321 -12.28 -15.02 -13.67
C ALA A 321 -13.77 -15.24 -13.32
N PRO A 322 -14.22 -16.49 -13.18
CA PRO A 322 -15.56 -16.79 -12.67
C PRO A 322 -15.71 -16.36 -11.20
N GLU A 323 -16.95 -16.09 -10.78
CA GLU A 323 -17.31 -15.81 -9.39
C GLU A 323 -16.52 -14.65 -8.74
N ASN A 324 -16.09 -13.67 -9.52
CA ASN A 324 -15.38 -12.50 -9.04
C ASN A 324 -16.34 -11.50 -8.35
N ARG A 325 -16.19 -11.35 -7.03
CA ARG A 325 -16.91 -10.34 -6.20
C ARG A 325 -16.45 -8.90 -6.46
N GLY A 326 -15.28 -8.72 -7.06
CA GLY A 326 -14.73 -7.42 -7.41
C GLY A 326 -14.97 -7.05 -8.85
N SER A 327 -14.94 -5.75 -9.13
CA SER A 327 -14.78 -5.28 -10.50
C SER A 327 -13.40 -5.69 -11.03
N THR A 328 -13.29 -5.92 -12.34
CA THR A 328 -11.99 -6.03 -13.02
C THR A 328 -11.67 -4.68 -13.64
N TYR A 329 -10.54 -4.11 -13.28
CA TYR A 329 -10.06 -2.86 -13.88
C TYR A 329 -8.84 -3.14 -14.75
N LEU A 330 -8.86 -2.59 -15.95
CA LEU A 330 -7.75 -2.56 -16.88
C LEU A 330 -7.38 -1.11 -17.14
N GLU A 331 -6.13 -0.74 -16.87
CA GLU A 331 -5.55 0.53 -17.26
C GLU A 331 -4.74 0.36 -18.53
N ILE A 332 -4.88 1.29 -19.46
CA ILE A 332 -4.17 1.35 -20.74
C ILE A 332 -3.55 2.74 -20.81
N ALA A 333 -2.23 2.82 -20.83
CA ALA A 333 -1.54 4.09 -20.85
C ALA A 333 -0.69 4.25 -22.09
N VAL A 334 -0.60 5.48 -22.57
CA VAL A 334 0.45 5.88 -23.50
C VAL A 334 1.77 5.84 -22.73
N ALA A 335 2.76 5.10 -23.21
CA ALA A 335 4.06 4.91 -22.55
C ALA A 335 4.98 6.14 -22.68
N GLN A 336 4.38 7.33 -22.59
CA GLN A 336 5.05 8.61 -22.71
C GLN A 336 4.43 9.60 -21.73
N ARG A 337 5.29 10.38 -21.06
CA ARG A 337 4.90 11.48 -20.20
C ARG A 337 4.71 12.76 -21.02
N GLY A 338 3.76 13.59 -20.64
CA GLY A 338 3.54 14.87 -21.30
C GLY A 338 2.49 15.72 -20.59
N GLN A 339 2.11 16.82 -21.23
CA GLN A 339 1.02 17.68 -20.75
C GLN A 339 -0.34 17.04 -21.02
N LYS A 340 -1.32 17.32 -20.15
CA LYS A 340 -2.69 16.82 -20.29
C LYS A 340 -3.28 17.26 -21.64
N PRO A 341 -3.57 16.33 -22.57
CA PRO A 341 -4.20 16.69 -23.82
C PRO A 341 -5.68 17.05 -23.60
N ALA A 342 -6.29 17.80 -24.52
CA ALA A 342 -7.73 18.05 -24.47
C ALA A 342 -8.55 16.81 -24.90
N LEU A 343 -7.99 16.04 -25.83
CA LEU A 343 -8.59 14.85 -26.41
C LEU A 343 -7.67 13.65 -26.23
N SER A 344 -8.25 12.49 -25.94
CA SER A 344 -7.57 11.21 -25.88
C SER A 344 -6.94 10.86 -27.22
N SER A 345 -5.68 10.44 -27.20
CA SER A 345 -4.98 9.89 -28.35
C SER A 345 -5.32 8.42 -28.61
N LEU A 346 -5.91 7.73 -27.62
CA LEU A 346 -6.35 6.35 -27.74
C LEU A 346 -7.82 6.18 -28.14
N ALA A 347 -8.10 5.14 -28.94
CA ALA A 347 -9.42 4.59 -29.21
C ALA A 347 -9.50 3.16 -28.65
N VAL A 348 -10.42 2.91 -27.71
CA VAL A 348 -10.53 1.63 -27.01
C VAL A 348 -11.87 0.96 -27.32
N LYS A 349 -11.81 -0.29 -27.77
CA LYS A 349 -12.96 -1.14 -27.98
C LYS A 349 -12.88 -2.37 -27.08
N VAL A 350 -13.99 -2.69 -26.43
CA VAL A 350 -14.11 -3.86 -25.53
C VAL A 350 -15.21 -4.78 -26.05
N THR A 351 -14.91 -6.06 -26.20
CA THR A 351 -15.88 -7.05 -26.71
C THR A 351 -16.02 -8.20 -25.72
N ALA A 352 -17.26 -8.50 -25.34
CA ALA A 352 -17.58 -9.59 -24.43
C ALA A 352 -17.30 -10.98 -25.07
N PRO A 353 -17.18 -12.03 -24.25
CA PRO A 353 -17.06 -13.41 -24.73
C PRO A 353 -18.19 -13.80 -25.69
N GLN A 354 -17.89 -14.70 -26.63
CA GLN A 354 -18.89 -15.22 -27.56
C GLN A 354 -20.08 -15.83 -26.81
N GLY A 355 -21.30 -15.54 -27.27
CA GLY A 355 -22.54 -16.00 -26.63
C GLY A 355 -23.09 -15.05 -25.56
N ALA A 356 -22.37 -13.99 -25.17
CA ALA A 356 -22.86 -12.98 -24.24
C ALA A 356 -23.77 -11.92 -24.92
N ALA A 357 -24.94 -12.33 -25.42
CA ALA A 357 -25.84 -11.46 -26.18
C ALA A 357 -26.30 -10.20 -25.41
N LEU A 358 -26.33 -10.27 -24.06
CA LEU A 358 -26.62 -9.14 -23.18
C LEU A 358 -25.45 -8.16 -23.01
N TYR A 359 -24.32 -8.31 -23.72
CA TYR A 359 -23.14 -7.46 -23.58
C TYR A 359 -22.57 -7.14 -24.97
N PRO A 360 -23.13 -6.14 -25.69
CA PRO A 360 -22.65 -5.77 -27.01
C PRO A 360 -21.24 -5.16 -26.93
N PRO A 361 -20.49 -5.11 -28.05
CA PRO A 361 -19.19 -4.46 -28.08
C PRO A 361 -19.28 -2.99 -27.66
N ALA A 362 -18.43 -2.61 -26.71
CA ALA A 362 -18.14 -1.23 -26.33
C ALA A 362 -17.26 -0.57 -27.38
N MET A 363 -17.72 0.47 -28.04
CA MET A 363 -16.87 1.28 -28.92
C MET A 363 -17.31 2.74 -28.85
N PRO A 364 -16.77 3.52 -27.91
CA PRO A 364 -17.00 4.96 -27.85
C PRO A 364 -16.57 5.63 -29.16
N ALA A 365 -17.25 6.71 -29.55
CA ALA A 365 -16.78 7.54 -30.65
C ALA A 365 -15.46 8.24 -30.25
N ALA A 366 -14.39 7.94 -30.97
CA ALA A 366 -13.08 8.56 -30.77
C ALA A 366 -12.85 9.71 -31.77
N PRO A 367 -12.07 10.76 -31.41
CA PRO A 367 -11.42 10.94 -30.11
C PRO A 367 -12.42 11.37 -29.02
N MET A 368 -12.19 10.91 -27.79
CA MET A 368 -12.94 11.35 -26.61
C MET A 368 -12.25 12.53 -25.94
N ALA A 369 -13.01 13.42 -25.31
CA ALA A 369 -12.42 14.41 -24.42
C ALA A 369 -11.82 13.72 -23.18
N MET A 370 -10.72 14.26 -22.67
CA MET A 370 -10.16 13.81 -21.40
C MET A 370 -11.15 14.05 -20.25
N ASP A 371 -11.00 13.30 -19.17
CA ASP A 371 -11.89 13.26 -18.00
C ASP A 371 -13.34 12.81 -18.29
N THR A 372 -13.54 12.13 -19.42
CA THR A 372 -14.86 11.65 -19.82
C THR A 372 -15.02 10.18 -19.46
N ALA A 373 -16.12 9.85 -18.77
CA ALA A 373 -16.54 8.49 -18.53
C ALA A 373 -17.72 8.12 -19.43
N LEU A 374 -17.60 7.01 -20.14
CA LEU A 374 -18.72 6.31 -20.77
C LEU A 374 -19.09 5.13 -19.88
N GLN A 375 -20.37 5.01 -19.56
CA GLN A 375 -20.93 3.81 -18.95
C GLN A 375 -21.96 3.24 -19.90
N LEU A 376 -21.83 1.97 -20.26
CA LEU A 376 -22.90 1.28 -20.97
C LEU A 376 -23.78 0.57 -19.94
N VAL A 377 -25.02 1.00 -19.88
CA VAL A 377 -26.06 0.46 -18.99
C VAL A 377 -27.22 0.01 -19.87
N LEU A 378 -27.59 -1.27 -19.76
CA LEU A 378 -28.80 -1.78 -20.37
C LEU A 378 -29.99 -1.43 -19.49
N ASP A 379 -30.79 -0.48 -19.95
CA ASP A 379 -32.04 -0.09 -19.29
C ASP A 379 -33.17 -1.00 -19.76
N ALA A 380 -33.64 -1.87 -18.86
CA ALA A 380 -34.80 -2.71 -19.08
C ALA A 380 -35.59 -2.86 -17.77
N PRO A 381 -36.93 -3.00 -17.82
CA PRO A 381 -37.77 -3.09 -16.63
C PRO A 381 -37.32 -4.19 -15.65
N ASP A 382 -36.80 -5.29 -16.17
CA ASP A 382 -36.35 -6.45 -15.41
C ASP A 382 -35.06 -6.21 -14.58
N PHE A 383 -34.33 -5.12 -14.85
CA PHE A 383 -33.07 -4.78 -14.15
C PHE A 383 -33.25 -3.64 -13.12
N GLY A 384 -34.48 -3.18 -12.91
CA GLY A 384 -34.80 -2.12 -11.96
C GLY A 384 -34.33 -0.73 -12.39
N PRO A 385 -34.51 0.31 -11.55
CA PRO A 385 -34.39 1.72 -11.92
C PRO A 385 -32.95 2.18 -12.24
N ARG A 386 -31.95 1.32 -12.03
CA ARG A 386 -30.54 1.60 -12.34
C ARG A 386 -30.01 0.83 -13.55
N GLY A 387 -30.84 -0.03 -14.16
CA GLY A 387 -30.44 -0.90 -15.26
C GLY A 387 -29.33 -1.89 -14.92
N LEU A 388 -28.85 -2.60 -15.94
CA LEU A 388 -27.71 -3.51 -15.86
C LEU A 388 -26.45 -2.81 -16.38
N ALA A 389 -25.52 -2.49 -15.47
CA ALA A 389 -24.20 -1.99 -15.87
C ALA A 389 -23.42 -3.07 -16.63
N GLN A 390 -23.05 -2.78 -17.87
CA GLN A 390 -22.33 -3.70 -18.75
C GLN A 390 -20.82 -3.49 -18.68
N PHE A 391 -20.37 -2.22 -18.76
CA PHE A 391 -18.97 -1.82 -18.59
C PHE A 391 -18.86 -0.30 -18.38
N GLY A 392 -17.71 0.15 -17.88
CA GLY A 392 -17.29 1.55 -17.87
C GLY A 392 -15.98 1.72 -18.64
N ILE A 393 -15.85 2.79 -19.42
CA ILE A 393 -14.61 3.23 -20.05
C ILE A 393 -14.39 4.69 -19.65
N TYR A 394 -13.25 4.97 -19.02
CA TYR A 394 -12.88 6.31 -18.58
C TYR A 394 -11.59 6.73 -19.28
N HIS A 395 -11.61 7.87 -19.97
CA HIS A 395 -10.44 8.50 -20.55
C HIS A 395 -9.97 9.58 -19.57
N GLY A 396 -8.81 9.37 -18.95
CA GLY A 396 -8.30 10.20 -17.85
C GLY A 396 -6.81 10.48 -17.97
N PHE A 397 -6.31 11.33 -17.09
CA PHE A 397 -4.91 11.73 -17.09
C PHE A 397 -4.35 11.65 -15.69
N GLN A 398 -3.32 10.83 -15.48
CA GLN A 398 -2.65 10.69 -14.20
C GLN A 398 -1.45 11.63 -14.14
N ARG A 399 -1.57 12.71 -13.36
CA ARG A 399 -0.45 13.63 -13.09
C ARG A 399 0.64 12.96 -12.28
N ASP A 400 1.86 13.42 -12.47
CA ASP A 400 2.96 13.12 -11.56
C ASP A 400 2.87 13.97 -10.31
N PHE A 401 2.97 13.31 -9.16
CA PHE A 401 2.98 13.97 -7.86
C PHE A 401 4.41 14.28 -7.39
N ALA A 402 5.41 13.54 -7.87
CA ALA A 402 6.82 13.77 -7.56
C ALA A 402 7.71 13.35 -8.74
N PRO A 403 7.85 14.16 -9.80
CA PRO A 403 8.64 13.78 -10.97
C PRO A 403 10.12 13.62 -10.59
N GLU A 404 10.78 12.56 -11.08
CA GLU A 404 12.20 12.26 -10.82
C GLU A 404 13.16 13.33 -11.39
N THR A 405 12.72 13.98 -12.46
CA THR A 405 13.35 15.16 -13.03
C THR A 405 12.53 16.40 -12.66
N ALA A 406 13.15 17.58 -12.57
CA ALA A 406 12.46 18.87 -12.47
C ALA A 406 11.66 19.21 -13.75
N GLY A 407 10.80 18.29 -14.19
CA GLY A 407 9.87 18.44 -15.29
C GLY A 407 8.86 19.52 -14.97
N HIS A 408 8.23 20.04 -16.02
CA HIS A 408 7.28 21.11 -15.90
C HIS A 408 6.11 20.67 -14.99
N PRO A 409 5.74 21.48 -13.98
CA PRO A 409 4.58 21.19 -13.13
C PRO A 409 3.36 20.80 -13.97
N GLY A 410 2.71 19.69 -13.64
CA GLY A 410 1.48 19.23 -14.30
C GLY A 410 1.66 18.23 -15.45
N GLU A 411 2.88 17.75 -15.71
CA GLU A 411 3.08 16.56 -16.56
C GLU A 411 2.49 15.29 -15.93
N GLY A 412 2.26 14.28 -16.76
CA GLY A 412 1.62 13.04 -16.38
C GLY A 412 1.44 12.11 -17.56
N VAL A 413 0.52 11.17 -17.43
CA VAL A 413 0.28 10.09 -18.39
C VAL A 413 -1.18 10.05 -18.80
N GLU A 414 -1.44 9.96 -20.11
CA GLU A 414 -2.76 9.63 -20.63
C GLU A 414 -3.10 8.17 -20.30
N ILE A 415 -4.23 7.94 -19.63
CA ILE A 415 -4.69 6.61 -19.22
C ILE A 415 -6.16 6.42 -19.61
N VAL A 416 -6.47 5.27 -20.21
CA VAL A 416 -7.83 4.78 -20.37
C VAL A 416 -8.07 3.63 -19.41
N THR A 417 -9.05 3.80 -18.52
CA THR A 417 -9.47 2.75 -17.57
C THR A 417 -10.73 2.06 -18.07
N VAL A 418 -10.65 0.76 -18.29
CA VAL A 418 -11.80 -0.12 -18.55
C VAL A 418 -12.20 -0.79 -17.24
N ALA A 419 -13.46 -0.62 -16.83
CA ALA A 419 -14.03 -1.24 -15.64
C ALA A 419 -15.12 -2.26 -16.06
N LEU A 420 -14.90 -3.52 -15.70
CA LEU A 420 -15.88 -4.60 -15.85
C LEU A 420 -16.54 -4.85 -14.49
N PRO A 421 -17.88 -4.91 -14.40
CA PRO A 421 -18.55 -5.09 -13.13
C PRO A 421 -18.24 -6.47 -12.50
N PRO A 422 -18.50 -6.65 -11.20
CA PRO A 422 -18.42 -7.96 -10.56
C PRO A 422 -19.34 -8.96 -11.26
N ASN A 423 -18.85 -10.18 -11.50
CA ASN A 423 -19.64 -11.29 -12.05
C ASN A 423 -20.08 -12.28 -10.96
N MET A 424 -20.17 -11.82 -9.72
CA MET A 424 -20.90 -12.46 -8.65
C MET A 424 -21.62 -11.43 -7.79
N ALA A 425 -22.88 -11.70 -7.45
CA ALA A 425 -23.68 -10.87 -6.56
C ALA A 425 -24.26 -11.69 -5.41
N ARG A 426 -24.60 -11.00 -4.29
CA ARG A 426 -25.37 -11.60 -3.19
C ARG A 426 -26.80 -11.93 -3.63
N ASP A 427 -27.35 -11.13 -4.53
CA ASP A 427 -28.65 -11.38 -5.16
C ASP A 427 -28.49 -12.38 -6.31
N PRO A 428 -29.05 -13.61 -6.20
CA PRO A 428 -28.91 -14.63 -7.23
C PRO A 428 -29.70 -14.31 -8.51
N TYR A 429 -30.61 -13.33 -8.48
CA TYR A 429 -31.43 -12.94 -9.63
C TYR A 429 -30.85 -11.75 -10.39
N ARG A 430 -29.78 -11.12 -9.89
CA ARG A 430 -29.10 -10.04 -10.60
C ARG A 430 -28.40 -10.61 -11.83
N ALA A 431 -28.63 -10.03 -13.00
CA ALA A 431 -27.85 -10.34 -14.19
C ALA A 431 -26.38 -9.95 -13.97
N LEU A 432 -25.46 -10.86 -14.34
CA LEU A 432 -24.03 -10.73 -14.08
C LEU A 432 -23.25 -10.68 -15.40
N PRO A 433 -22.18 -9.85 -15.47
CA PRO A 433 -21.28 -9.88 -16.62
C PRO A 433 -20.68 -11.26 -16.83
N PRO A 434 -20.48 -11.69 -18.08
CA PRO A 434 -19.91 -13.01 -18.36
C PRO A 434 -18.46 -13.08 -17.84
N CYS A 435 -18.12 -14.21 -17.22
CA CYS A 435 -16.73 -14.63 -17.11
C CYS A 435 -16.21 -15.11 -18.47
N GLY A 436 -14.89 -15.26 -18.61
CA GLY A 436 -14.26 -15.77 -19.83
C GLY A 436 -13.43 -14.72 -20.57
N ASP A 437 -13.25 -14.92 -21.87
CA ASP A 437 -12.33 -14.11 -22.69
C ASP A 437 -12.98 -12.87 -23.25
N TRP A 438 -12.58 -11.74 -22.68
CA TRP A 438 -12.90 -10.42 -23.20
C TRP A 438 -11.79 -9.98 -24.15
N THR A 439 -12.16 -9.43 -25.30
CA THR A 439 -11.20 -8.85 -26.24
C THR A 439 -11.13 -7.35 -26.03
N VAL A 440 -9.91 -6.84 -25.88
CA VAL A 440 -9.62 -5.40 -25.81
C VAL A 440 -8.80 -5.03 -27.02
N GLU A 441 -9.34 -4.09 -27.81
CA GLU A 441 -8.68 -3.55 -28.99
C GLU A 441 -8.33 -2.08 -28.73
N VAL A 442 -7.06 -1.75 -28.86
CA VAL A 442 -6.51 -0.41 -28.62
C VAL A 442 -5.90 0.08 -29.91
N GLY A 443 -6.44 1.16 -30.44
CA GLY A 443 -5.91 1.83 -31.63
C GLY A 443 -5.63 3.30 -31.35
N LEU A 444 -5.00 3.95 -32.33
CA LEU A 444 -4.86 5.40 -32.33
C LEU A 444 -6.21 6.05 -32.69
N ALA A 445 -6.56 7.12 -31.98
CA ALA A 445 -7.73 7.92 -32.28
C ALA A 445 -7.59 8.64 -33.64
N PRO A 446 -8.69 8.97 -34.33
CA PRO A 446 -8.64 9.72 -35.58
C PRO A 446 -7.84 11.03 -35.44
N GLY A 447 -6.95 11.28 -36.40
CA GLY A 447 -6.05 12.45 -36.40
C GLY A 447 -4.65 12.18 -35.85
N GLN A 448 -4.45 11.05 -35.15
CA GLN A 448 -3.12 10.60 -34.73
C GLN A 448 -2.40 9.89 -35.88
N SER A 449 -1.13 10.20 -36.08
CA SER A 449 -0.32 9.70 -37.20
C SER A 449 1.00 9.04 -36.80
N GLN A 450 1.45 9.27 -35.57
CA GLN A 450 2.69 8.70 -35.06
C GLN A 450 2.40 7.38 -34.32
N PRO A 451 3.25 6.35 -34.49
CA PRO A 451 3.23 5.19 -33.62
C PRO A 451 3.34 5.58 -32.15
N GLN A 452 2.70 4.80 -31.27
CA GLN A 452 2.78 4.99 -29.82
C GLN A 452 2.99 3.64 -29.14
N ASP A 453 3.89 3.62 -28.17
CA ASP A 453 3.97 2.51 -27.22
C ASP A 453 2.87 2.65 -26.17
N ILE A 454 2.25 1.53 -25.81
CA ILE A 454 1.26 1.45 -24.75
C ILE A 454 1.64 0.42 -23.69
N GLU A 455 1.34 0.75 -22.44
CA GLU A 455 1.39 -0.18 -21.31
C GLU A 455 -0.03 -0.53 -20.88
N LEU A 456 -0.30 -1.83 -20.66
CA LEU A 456 -1.58 -2.30 -20.15
C LEU A 456 -1.38 -2.98 -18.79
N ARG A 457 -2.23 -2.64 -17.83
CA ARG A 457 -2.21 -3.22 -16.48
C ARG A 457 -3.60 -3.67 -16.05
N ILE A 458 -3.73 -4.92 -15.62
CA ILE A 458 -4.91 -5.34 -14.87
C ILE A 458 -4.66 -5.01 -13.40
N LEU A 459 -5.49 -4.15 -12.81
CA LEU A 459 -5.37 -3.85 -11.40
C LEU A 459 -5.67 -5.11 -10.59
N ARG A 460 -4.79 -5.38 -9.63
CA ARG A 460 -4.92 -6.51 -8.72
C ARG A 460 -6.24 -6.39 -7.99
N ASN A 461 -7.07 -7.44 -8.04
CA ASN A 461 -8.36 -7.46 -7.34
C ASN A 461 -8.62 -8.66 -6.42
N ASP A 462 -7.59 -9.48 -6.21
CA ASP A 462 -7.57 -10.49 -5.16
C ASP A 462 -7.02 -9.92 -3.85
N VAL A 463 -7.61 -10.39 -2.75
CA VAL A 463 -7.16 -10.10 -1.39
C VAL A 463 -6.57 -11.39 -0.81
N PRO A 464 -5.75 -11.33 0.26
CA PRO A 464 -5.35 -12.51 1.00
C PRO A 464 -6.55 -13.43 1.25
N SER A 465 -6.39 -14.74 1.04
CA SER A 465 -7.48 -15.72 1.09
C SER A 465 -8.23 -15.74 2.43
N GLN A 466 -7.59 -15.24 3.49
CA GLN A 466 -8.15 -15.08 4.84
C GLN A 466 -9.22 -14.00 4.92
N ILE A 467 -9.16 -12.99 4.04
CA ILE A 467 -10.06 -11.83 4.03
C ILE A 467 -11.26 -12.08 3.12
N ASN A 468 -11.02 -12.62 1.91
CA ASN A 468 -12.10 -13.02 1.00
C ASN A 468 -11.66 -14.18 0.10
N PRO A 469 -11.97 -15.44 0.47
CA PRO A 469 -11.49 -16.61 -0.24
C PRO A 469 -12.09 -16.79 -1.65
N VAL A 470 -13.10 -15.98 -2.01
CA VAL A 470 -13.86 -16.11 -3.26
C VAL A 470 -13.48 -15.03 -4.28
N ARG A 471 -12.61 -14.06 -3.94
CA ARG A 471 -12.12 -13.08 -4.93
C ARG A 471 -11.09 -13.74 -5.83
N GLN A 472 -11.49 -13.99 -7.08
CA GLN A 472 -10.58 -14.49 -8.12
C GLN A 472 -10.02 -13.34 -8.94
N ARG A 473 -8.74 -13.47 -9.30
CA ARG A 473 -8.02 -12.48 -10.09
C ARG A 473 -8.27 -12.70 -11.59
N SER A 474 -8.45 -11.63 -12.35
CA SER A 474 -8.44 -11.65 -13.82
C SER A 474 -7.01 -11.48 -14.36
N TRP A 475 -6.71 -11.96 -15.58
CA TRP A 475 -5.36 -11.91 -16.14
C TRP A 475 -5.33 -11.81 -17.68
N PHE A 476 -4.20 -11.41 -18.26
CA PHE A 476 -3.99 -11.40 -19.71
C PHE A 476 -3.74 -12.81 -20.26
N LEU A 477 -4.25 -13.08 -21.46
CA LEU A 477 -3.93 -14.27 -22.23
C LEU A 477 -3.15 -13.91 -23.49
N ASP A 478 -2.07 -14.64 -23.72
CA ASP A 478 -1.30 -14.64 -24.94
C ASP A 478 -0.80 -16.07 -25.17
N PRO A 479 -1.08 -16.70 -26.33
CA PRO A 479 -0.64 -18.06 -26.63
C PRO A 479 0.87 -18.28 -26.54
N LYS A 480 1.67 -17.21 -26.67
CA LYS A 480 3.13 -17.27 -26.58
C LYS A 480 3.66 -17.15 -25.16
N TYR A 481 2.83 -16.77 -24.18
CA TYR A 481 3.27 -16.67 -22.80
C TYR A 481 3.57 -18.06 -22.24
N SER A 482 4.83 -18.30 -21.87
CA SER A 482 5.22 -19.54 -21.20
C SER A 482 5.27 -19.35 -19.69
N ALA A 483 4.42 -20.08 -18.95
CA ALA A 483 4.44 -20.06 -17.48
C ALA A 483 5.60 -20.88 -16.89
N PHE A 484 6.08 -21.88 -17.63
CA PHE A 484 7.14 -22.79 -17.21
C PHE A 484 8.23 -22.86 -18.29
N ASP A 485 9.46 -23.11 -17.89
CA ASP A 485 10.57 -23.41 -18.82
C ASP A 485 10.51 -24.86 -19.32
N GLU A 486 11.45 -25.24 -20.19
CA GLU A 486 11.55 -26.61 -20.74
C GLU A 486 11.76 -27.69 -19.66
N GLY A 487 12.31 -27.31 -18.50
CA GLY A 487 12.49 -28.17 -17.34
C GLY A 487 11.26 -28.29 -16.44
N GLY A 488 10.18 -27.56 -16.73
CA GLY A 488 8.96 -27.52 -15.92
C GLY A 488 9.07 -26.62 -14.69
N TYR A 489 10.10 -25.80 -14.56
CA TYR A 489 10.21 -24.80 -13.49
C TYR A 489 9.48 -23.51 -13.89
N PRO A 490 8.93 -22.74 -12.92
CA PRO A 490 8.29 -21.47 -13.24
C PRO A 490 9.26 -20.53 -13.97
N GLN A 491 8.87 -20.05 -15.14
CA GLN A 491 9.69 -19.15 -15.95
C GLN A 491 9.81 -17.79 -15.24
N THR A 492 11.04 -17.28 -15.10
CA THR A 492 11.30 -15.99 -14.43
C THR A 492 11.98 -14.95 -15.31
N GLU A 493 12.26 -15.29 -16.57
CA GLU A 493 12.64 -14.33 -17.60
C GLU A 493 11.56 -13.25 -17.74
N LEU A 494 12.01 -12.00 -17.78
CA LEU A 494 11.12 -10.84 -17.71
C LEU A 494 10.25 -10.69 -18.95
N GLU A 495 10.79 -11.08 -20.10
CA GLU A 495 10.12 -10.99 -21.39
C GLU A 495 10.02 -12.37 -22.04
N THR A 496 9.02 -12.56 -22.89
CA THR A 496 8.90 -13.76 -23.72
C THR A 496 8.82 -13.32 -25.18
N PRO A 497 9.73 -13.79 -26.08
CA PRO A 497 9.80 -13.29 -27.44
C PRO A 497 8.47 -13.31 -28.19
N GLY A 498 8.05 -12.13 -28.65
CA GLY A 498 6.81 -11.94 -29.41
C GLY A 498 5.52 -12.09 -28.60
N CYS A 499 5.61 -12.17 -27.28
CA CYS A 499 4.48 -12.13 -26.35
C CYS A 499 4.28 -10.69 -25.86
N ALA A 500 3.03 -10.22 -25.81
CA ALA A 500 2.72 -8.90 -25.26
C ALA A 500 2.79 -8.88 -23.72
N ILE A 501 2.56 -10.03 -23.07
CA ILE A 501 2.59 -10.16 -21.61
C ILE A 501 4.03 -10.11 -21.14
N THR A 502 4.30 -9.21 -20.19
CA THR A 502 5.62 -9.04 -19.57
C THR A 502 5.56 -9.39 -18.09
N ARG A 503 6.68 -9.85 -17.53
CA ARG A 503 6.89 -9.96 -16.08
C ARG A 503 7.63 -8.75 -15.52
N ALA A 504 8.18 -7.88 -16.36
CA ALA A 504 8.72 -6.60 -15.94
C ALA A 504 7.62 -5.62 -15.52
N GLY A 505 7.95 -4.73 -14.58
CA GLY A 505 7.02 -3.70 -14.10
C GLY A 505 5.93 -4.22 -13.18
N THR A 506 6.10 -5.42 -12.65
CA THR A 506 5.17 -6.05 -11.71
C THR A 506 5.34 -5.50 -10.30
N LEU A 507 6.25 -4.53 -10.09
CA LEU A 507 6.43 -3.87 -8.81
C LEU A 507 5.10 -3.33 -8.25
N ASN A 508 5.05 -3.26 -6.93
CA ASN A 508 4.07 -2.49 -6.19
C ASN A 508 4.08 -1.04 -6.68
N ALA A 509 2.92 -0.45 -6.96
CA ALA A 509 2.84 0.93 -7.43
C ALA A 509 3.40 1.94 -6.42
N LEU A 510 3.50 1.55 -5.14
CA LEU A 510 4.08 2.36 -4.07
C LEU A 510 5.61 2.34 -4.02
N SER A 511 6.25 1.39 -4.71
CA SER A 511 7.70 1.16 -4.68
C SER A 511 8.53 2.14 -5.53
N GLY A 512 7.89 3.19 -6.03
CA GLY A 512 8.46 4.16 -6.95
C GLY A 512 9.27 5.31 -6.37
N GLY A 513 9.41 5.35 -5.05
CA GLY A 513 10.10 6.44 -4.36
C GLY A 513 11.62 6.27 -4.39
N ARG A 514 12.35 7.38 -4.49
CA ARG A 514 13.82 7.44 -4.48
C ARG A 514 14.44 6.91 -3.19
N GLN A 515 13.84 7.24 -2.05
CA GLN A 515 14.32 6.88 -0.71
C GLN A 515 13.54 5.70 -0.11
N ILE A 516 12.43 5.31 -0.73
CA ILE A 516 11.65 4.14 -0.33
C ILE A 516 12.49 2.87 -0.51
N VAL A 517 12.60 2.08 0.56
CA VAL A 517 13.28 0.79 0.52
C VAL A 517 12.28 -0.27 0.04
N THR A 518 12.40 -0.65 -1.23
CA THR A 518 11.56 -1.67 -1.86
C THR A 518 12.20 -3.05 -1.72
N VAL A 519 11.48 -3.98 -1.07
CA VAL A 519 12.04 -5.27 -0.67
C VAL A 519 11.49 -6.43 -1.49
N GLY A 520 12.38 -7.11 -2.22
CA GLY A 520 12.12 -8.37 -2.91
C GLY A 520 12.14 -9.58 -1.97
N ALA A 521 11.57 -10.70 -2.41
CA ALA A 521 11.56 -11.96 -1.67
C ALA A 521 12.56 -12.96 -2.27
N ALA A 522 13.28 -13.65 -1.39
CA ALA A 522 14.20 -14.73 -1.73
C ALA A 522 13.97 -15.99 -0.91
N VAL A 523 14.61 -17.07 -1.36
CA VAL A 523 14.67 -18.35 -0.67
C VAL A 523 15.90 -18.37 0.24
N GLY A 524 15.73 -18.85 1.48
CA GLY A 524 16.79 -18.84 2.50
C GLY A 524 17.98 -19.74 2.19
N HIS A 525 17.74 -20.95 1.67
CA HIS A 525 18.80 -21.95 1.47
C HIS A 525 19.44 -21.95 0.07
N ARG A 526 19.06 -21.01 -0.81
CA ARG A 526 19.58 -20.90 -2.17
C ARG A 526 19.73 -19.43 -2.52
N ASP A 527 20.80 -19.04 -3.21
CA ASP A 527 20.92 -17.74 -3.88
C ASP A 527 19.95 -17.69 -5.06
N GLN A 528 18.66 -17.59 -4.71
CA GLN A 528 17.54 -17.63 -5.62
C GLN A 528 16.40 -16.78 -5.06
N LEU A 529 15.96 -15.85 -5.90
CA LEU A 529 14.76 -15.05 -5.69
C LEU A 529 13.48 -15.90 -5.77
N SER A 530 12.51 -15.61 -4.93
CA SER A 530 11.20 -16.26 -4.96
C SER A 530 10.51 -16.01 -6.30
N VAL A 531 9.90 -17.06 -6.87
CA VAL A 531 9.32 -17.03 -8.23
C VAL A 531 8.16 -16.05 -8.40
N TYR A 532 7.54 -15.63 -7.28
CA TYR A 532 6.47 -14.63 -7.27
C TYR A 532 6.99 -13.20 -7.13
N SER A 533 8.23 -12.99 -6.67
CA SER A 533 8.77 -11.67 -6.34
C SER A 533 8.82 -10.81 -7.59
N SER A 534 8.09 -9.69 -7.55
CA SER A 534 7.95 -8.75 -8.65
C SER A 534 9.27 -8.15 -9.13
N ALA A 535 9.26 -7.63 -10.35
CA ALA A 535 10.41 -7.05 -11.04
C ALA A 535 10.13 -5.62 -11.51
N GLY A 536 11.16 -4.77 -11.51
CA GLY A 536 11.17 -3.46 -12.16
C GLY A 536 12.57 -3.04 -12.61
N PRO A 537 12.73 -2.03 -13.48
CA PRO A 537 11.65 -1.18 -13.98
C PRO A 537 10.81 -1.87 -15.05
N GLY A 538 9.67 -1.26 -15.32
CA GLY A 538 8.53 -1.87 -15.98
C GLY A 538 8.16 -1.37 -17.35
N GLY A 539 9.05 -0.60 -17.97
CA GLY A 539 8.78 0.26 -19.11
C GLY A 539 9.00 1.73 -18.75
N PRO A 540 8.77 2.67 -19.70
CA PRO A 540 9.02 4.10 -19.51
C PRO A 540 8.25 4.71 -18.33
N LEU A 541 7.06 4.18 -18.02
CA LEU A 541 6.21 4.68 -16.93
C LEU A 541 6.59 4.13 -15.55
N ALA A 542 7.69 3.39 -15.47
CA ALA A 542 8.24 2.83 -14.25
C ALA A 542 9.77 2.92 -14.23
N GLU A 543 10.37 3.73 -15.11
CA GLU A 543 11.80 4.01 -15.12
C GLU A 543 12.23 4.59 -13.77
N GLY A 544 13.34 4.12 -13.19
CA GLY A 544 13.78 4.52 -11.84
C GLY A 544 13.14 3.70 -10.70
N ALA A 545 11.97 3.10 -10.90
CA ALA A 545 11.35 2.22 -9.91
C ALA A 545 12.00 0.82 -9.93
N GLY A 546 12.61 0.43 -8.80
CA GLY A 546 13.37 -0.81 -8.68
C GLY A 546 13.21 -1.51 -7.35
N VAL A 547 13.69 -2.75 -7.27
CA VAL A 547 13.94 -3.42 -6.00
C VAL A 547 15.21 -2.82 -5.39
N THR A 548 15.17 -2.42 -4.13
CA THR A 548 16.35 -1.91 -3.42
C THR A 548 17.24 -3.05 -2.96
N LEU A 549 16.65 -4.05 -2.30
CA LEU A 549 17.32 -5.26 -1.82
C LEU A 549 16.28 -6.37 -1.59
N HIS A 550 16.72 -7.58 -1.24
CA HIS A 550 15.81 -8.69 -0.97
C HIS A 550 16.07 -9.37 0.39
N ALA A 551 15.04 -10.03 0.91
CA ALA A 551 15.14 -10.81 2.15
C ALA A 551 14.46 -12.18 2.03
N CYS A 552 14.90 -13.12 2.88
CA CYS A 552 14.49 -14.51 2.80
C CYS A 552 13.06 -14.72 3.34
N ALA A 553 12.04 -14.51 2.51
CA ALA A 553 10.64 -14.75 2.87
C ALA A 553 10.27 -16.23 2.85
N ASP A 554 10.98 -17.05 2.07
CA ASP A 554 10.75 -18.48 1.93
C ASP A 554 11.91 -19.30 2.51
N GLU A 555 11.61 -20.38 3.23
CA GLU A 555 12.67 -21.28 3.74
C GLU A 555 13.31 -22.08 2.60
N THR A 556 12.48 -22.73 1.78
CA THR A 556 12.92 -23.46 0.57
C THR A 556 11.91 -23.30 -0.55
N THR A 557 12.28 -23.69 -1.77
CA THR A 557 11.33 -23.77 -2.90
C THR A 557 10.22 -24.80 -2.66
N ALA A 558 10.47 -25.85 -1.87
CA ALA A 558 9.50 -26.89 -1.54
C ALA A 558 8.65 -26.56 -0.29
N LEU A 559 9.14 -25.67 0.56
CA LEU A 559 8.47 -25.18 1.77
C LEU A 559 8.47 -23.65 1.75
N PRO A 560 7.62 -23.03 0.92
CA PRO A 560 7.54 -21.59 0.82
C PRO A 560 6.97 -20.99 2.11
N GLY A 561 7.42 -19.78 2.39
CA GLY A 561 7.04 -18.95 3.53
C GLY A 561 7.95 -19.09 4.73
N ARG A 562 7.74 -18.19 5.70
CA ARG A 562 8.42 -18.11 6.99
C ARG A 562 7.42 -18.20 8.14
N ARG A 563 7.81 -18.86 9.23
CA ARG A 563 7.01 -18.90 10.47
C ARG A 563 7.16 -17.59 11.23
N ALA A 564 6.05 -17.06 11.69
CA ALA A 564 5.96 -15.97 12.66
C ALA A 564 4.64 -16.12 13.44
N ALA A 565 4.35 -15.18 14.33
CA ALA A 565 3.14 -15.16 15.14
C ALA A 565 1.86 -15.31 14.31
N GLY A 566 0.95 -16.16 14.79
CA GLY A 566 -0.46 -16.17 14.41
C GLY A 566 -1.25 -15.15 15.22
N SER A 567 -2.58 -15.27 15.24
CA SER A 567 -3.45 -14.32 15.96
C SER A 567 -3.48 -14.48 17.48
N ARG A 568 -2.88 -15.54 18.02
CA ARG A 568 -2.85 -15.89 19.45
C ARG A 568 -1.47 -16.37 19.83
N GLY A 569 -1.07 -16.19 21.09
CA GLY A 569 0.28 -16.49 21.59
C GLY A 569 0.77 -17.92 21.34
N ALA A 570 -0.13 -18.89 21.30
CA ALA A 570 0.21 -20.29 21.00
C ALA A 570 0.23 -20.61 19.49
N ALA A 571 -0.29 -19.73 18.65
CA ALA A 571 -0.39 -19.93 17.22
C ALA A 571 0.86 -19.42 16.50
N HIS A 572 1.48 -20.28 15.70
CA HIS A 572 2.50 -19.89 14.73
C HIS A 572 2.01 -20.25 13.34
N VAL A 573 2.15 -19.33 12.39
CA VAL A 573 1.68 -19.52 11.02
C VAL A 573 2.80 -19.27 10.02
N ARG A 574 2.74 -19.96 8.89
CA ARG A 574 3.69 -19.80 7.78
C ARG A 574 3.01 -18.98 6.70
N LEU A 575 3.56 -17.80 6.41
CA LEU A 575 3.15 -16.96 5.28
C LEU A 575 4.33 -16.75 4.34
N SER A 576 4.03 -16.53 3.06
CA SER A 576 4.98 -16.27 1.98
C SER A 576 4.57 -14.99 1.27
N GLY A 577 5.55 -14.27 0.70
CA GLY A 577 5.33 -13.00 0.02
C GLY A 577 6.42 -11.98 0.28
N THR A 578 6.51 -10.95 -0.55
CA THR A 578 7.35 -9.77 -0.28
C THR A 578 6.89 -9.00 0.96
N SER A 579 5.62 -9.15 1.38
CA SER A 579 5.12 -8.64 2.66
C SER A 579 5.71 -9.37 3.88
N VAL A 580 6.34 -10.54 3.69
CA VAL A 580 7.15 -11.22 4.71
C VAL A 580 8.60 -10.76 4.66
N ALA A 581 9.11 -10.43 3.46
CA ALA A 581 10.47 -9.94 3.28
C ALA A 581 10.66 -8.52 3.85
N ALA A 582 9.73 -7.60 3.58
CA ALA A 582 9.75 -6.21 4.03
C ALA A 582 9.97 -6.05 5.55
N PRO A 583 9.19 -6.68 6.44
CA PRO A 583 9.36 -6.51 7.89
C PRO A 583 10.68 -7.09 8.41
N ILE A 584 11.27 -8.10 7.75
CA ILE A 584 12.60 -8.60 8.11
C ILE A 584 13.65 -7.50 7.91
N VAL A 585 13.56 -6.76 6.80
CA VAL A 585 14.43 -5.61 6.52
C VAL A 585 14.15 -4.47 7.49
N ALA A 586 12.88 -4.19 7.78
CA ALA A 586 12.49 -3.16 8.74
C ALA A 586 13.12 -3.41 10.13
N ARG A 587 13.12 -4.66 10.60
CA ARG A 587 13.78 -5.02 11.86
C ARG A 587 15.28 -4.72 11.85
N GLN A 588 15.98 -5.14 10.80
CA GLN A 588 17.44 -4.92 10.69
C GLN A 588 17.76 -3.42 10.60
N MET A 589 16.96 -2.66 9.87
CA MET A 589 17.10 -1.20 9.81
C MET A 589 16.82 -0.54 11.16
N ALA A 590 15.81 -0.98 11.91
CA ALA A 590 15.52 -0.44 13.24
C ALA A 590 16.70 -0.67 14.21
N LEU A 591 17.29 -1.87 14.17
CA LEU A 591 18.47 -2.19 14.97
C LEU A 591 19.68 -1.32 14.57
N ALA A 592 19.90 -1.09 13.28
CA ALA A 592 20.99 -0.23 12.81
C ALA A 592 20.76 1.25 13.16
N LEU A 593 19.52 1.75 13.01
CA LEU A 593 19.16 3.13 13.35
C LEU A 593 19.33 3.43 14.84
N ALA A 594 19.19 2.43 15.74
CA ALA A 594 19.50 2.60 17.16
C ALA A 594 20.95 3.03 17.41
N GLY A 595 21.88 2.70 16.51
CA GLY A 595 23.27 3.15 16.57
C GLY A 595 23.46 4.65 16.33
N TRP A 596 22.47 5.36 15.78
CA TRP A 596 22.57 6.79 15.45
C TRP A 596 22.89 7.65 16.67
N HIS A 597 22.31 7.34 17.83
CA HIS A 597 22.54 8.09 19.07
C HIS A 597 23.99 8.07 19.54
N SER A 598 24.75 7.04 19.16
CA SER A 598 26.17 6.90 19.52
C SER A 598 27.10 7.73 18.63
N ALA A 599 26.66 8.09 17.43
CA ALA A 599 27.45 8.86 16.46
C ALA A 599 26.55 9.75 15.58
N PRO A 600 25.87 10.76 16.16
CA PRO A 600 25.03 11.65 15.38
C PRO A 600 25.90 12.53 14.47
N GLY A 601 25.74 12.39 13.16
CA GLY A 601 26.46 13.19 12.17
C GLY A 601 26.15 12.79 10.72
N GLY A 602 26.46 13.69 9.77
CA GLY A 602 26.16 13.49 8.35
C GLY A 602 24.70 13.78 7.99
N ASP A 603 24.34 13.49 6.74
CA ASP A 603 22.94 13.54 6.30
C ASP A 603 22.17 12.36 6.92
N PRO A 604 21.06 12.60 7.67
CA PRO A 604 20.24 11.52 8.21
C PRO A 604 19.67 10.59 7.13
N ALA A 605 19.50 11.08 5.90
CA ALA A 605 19.10 10.28 4.76
C ALA A 605 20.16 9.22 4.39
N ASP A 606 21.43 9.45 4.71
CA ASP A 606 22.56 8.58 4.38
C ASP A 606 22.96 7.62 5.51
N PHE A 607 22.35 7.71 6.69
CA PHE A 607 22.71 6.86 7.84
C PHE A 607 22.20 5.42 7.67
N ALA A 608 23.06 4.40 7.82
CA ALA A 608 22.72 2.99 7.59
C ALA A 608 22.01 2.77 6.23
N PRO A 609 22.70 3.06 5.10
CA PRO A 609 22.13 2.89 3.77
C PRO A 609 21.81 1.41 3.49
N PRO A 610 20.85 1.11 2.60
CA PRO A 610 20.48 -0.27 2.26
C PRO A 610 21.65 -1.17 1.82
N SER A 611 22.71 -0.59 1.25
CA SER A 611 23.94 -1.29 0.87
C SER A 611 24.65 -1.98 2.03
N ASP A 612 24.55 -1.44 3.25
CA ASP A 612 25.24 -1.98 4.43
C ASP A 612 24.66 -3.32 4.87
N PHE A 613 23.44 -3.65 4.44
CA PHE A 613 22.73 -4.87 4.80
C PHE A 613 22.90 -6.00 3.77
N VAL A 614 23.59 -5.72 2.65
CA VAL A 614 23.79 -6.69 1.58
C VAL A 614 24.90 -7.68 1.97
N ALA A 615 24.49 -8.92 2.25
CA ALA A 615 25.37 -10.02 2.61
C ALA A 615 25.32 -11.19 1.60
N ARG A 616 24.38 -11.14 0.66
CA ARG A 616 24.20 -12.10 -0.44
C ARG A 616 24.26 -11.35 -1.75
N GLY A 617 24.81 -11.99 -2.79
CA GLY A 617 25.11 -11.34 -4.06
C GLY A 617 23.91 -10.59 -4.67
N PRO A 618 24.14 -9.73 -5.67
CA PRO A 618 23.04 -9.39 -6.56
C PRO A 618 22.68 -10.63 -7.39
N ASP A 619 21.54 -11.25 -7.08
CA ASP A 619 20.94 -12.28 -7.94
C ASP A 619 20.57 -11.66 -9.30
N ALA A 620 20.69 -12.42 -10.40
CA ALA A 620 20.17 -11.98 -11.69
C ALA A 620 18.70 -12.42 -11.86
N PRO A 621 17.83 -11.61 -12.49
CA PRO A 621 18.07 -10.26 -13.00
C PRO A 621 18.09 -9.20 -11.87
N GLN A 622 18.92 -8.15 -12.02
CA GLN A 622 19.05 -7.06 -11.04
C GLN A 622 17.72 -6.35 -10.78
N GLU A 623 16.87 -6.32 -11.80
CA GLU A 623 15.49 -5.85 -11.80
C GLU A 623 14.61 -6.51 -10.72
N ARG A 624 15.05 -7.66 -10.18
CA ARG A 624 14.38 -8.38 -9.09
C ARG A 624 15.21 -8.43 -7.80
N ALA A 625 16.53 -8.39 -7.90
CA ALA A 625 17.40 -8.57 -6.73
C ALA A 625 17.79 -7.25 -6.03
N GLY A 626 17.75 -6.14 -6.77
CA GLY A 626 18.32 -4.88 -6.31
C GLY A 626 19.82 -4.97 -6.06
N LEU A 627 20.28 -4.33 -4.98
CA LEU A 627 21.68 -4.32 -4.54
C LEU A 627 22.17 -5.71 -4.09
N GLY A 628 21.25 -6.60 -3.68
CA GLY A 628 21.55 -7.92 -3.14
C GLY A 628 20.66 -8.25 -1.94
N GLY A 629 21.05 -9.26 -1.17
CA GLY A 629 20.19 -9.86 -0.15
C GLY A 629 20.71 -9.74 1.27
N LEU A 630 19.79 -9.68 2.25
CA LEU A 630 20.13 -9.91 3.65
C LEU A 630 20.60 -11.36 3.86
N SER A 631 21.43 -11.56 4.88
CA SER A 631 21.84 -12.89 5.35
C SER A 631 20.63 -13.79 5.57
N ALA A 632 20.77 -15.05 5.15
CA ALA A 632 19.79 -16.07 5.52
C ALA A 632 19.80 -16.24 7.05
N PRO A 633 18.63 -16.47 7.69
CA PRO A 633 18.61 -16.76 9.13
C PRO A 633 19.39 -18.03 9.43
N GLU A 634 19.99 -18.09 10.61
CA GLU A 634 20.45 -19.35 11.17
C GLU A 634 19.27 -20.32 11.32
N ARG A 635 19.48 -21.60 11.00
CA ARG A 635 18.43 -22.63 11.16
C ARG A 635 18.10 -22.74 12.66
N ARG A 636 16.85 -22.45 13.02
CA ARG A 636 16.29 -22.87 14.31
C ARG A 636 15.93 -24.34 14.30
#